data_AF-A0A7W9Z1R2-F1
#
_entry.id   AF-A0A7W9Z1R2-F1
#
_cell.length_a   1.000
_cell.length_b   1.000
_cell.length_c   1.000
_cell.angle_alpha   90.00
_cell.angle_beta   90.00
_cell.angle_gamma   90.00
#
_symmetry.space_group_name_H-M   'P 1'
#
loop_
_entity.id
_entity.type
_entity.pdbx_description
1 polymer ?
#
loop_
_entity_poly.entity_id
_entity_poly.type
_entity_poly.pdbx_seq_one_letter_code
_entity_poly.pdbx_strand_id
1 'polypeptide(L)'
;MASIQGIYIALFGRPADPVGLNYFNGITNNGQNLAEIGNLAGQPEYLNRFEGMNNAQIVTAIYQELFGRNPELAGLTFFTEQLNSGARTINDIAINILDGAQGADRELVDAKIAAADQFTAAVAADPDALAAYQGEAGIQFGQAFLNQIDEPTDTLTDEQVQAQVEAYGDGEVVPGVPGTPGDTFTLTASGTGVSGVDNITGTAGDDIIRAVDAGSLSTSDTINGGAGFDTLNIADGAIAGGTFNTATPPVQQAGGSAAPVITNVERINNSDNGGATGASTLNLSAVSGVQQVWSNTAGAFAYTNAALATVFGASGATAGQAQTINIDYTDAQLAGRTTAQLATSNTGVTSDATFVFTGTDATAIEAVSINAVSGNGEVTLDTALTTLDTVSVSGAGRVTVDTAETTITTFDASANTGGVSFTSGALAQAATITGGSGNDVLSAASVSSGTVVATINGGAGNDLITGGAGRDVINGGAGNDVIRGGANGDALTGGAGDDVFSFTALTDSQLGTGANAANTIDMISDFNVGNDTISFAGIDIDAAAGPVETNPGTPDPAGTGAQAFTGLVSAENQILVDNAVNGLAAGSTLAQAVAAVDAQVAEGQVAWFQYGGNTYVFADGNDSDMVIGLTGNVALNATDFQF
;
A
#
# COMPACT_ATOMS: atom_id res chain seq x y z
N MET A 1 15.13 -8.99 35.21
CA MET A 1 16.17 -9.95 35.61
C MET A 1 16.08 -11.10 34.64
N ALA A 2 17.22 -11.56 34.14
CA ALA A 2 17.30 -12.70 33.23
C ALA A 2 16.56 -13.91 33.81
N SER A 3 15.43 -14.26 33.20
CA SER A 3 14.70 -15.49 33.46
C SER A 3 15.21 -16.60 32.54
N ILE A 4 14.91 -17.86 32.85
CA ILE A 4 15.20 -18.96 31.93
C ILE A 4 14.52 -18.73 30.59
N GLN A 5 13.29 -18.19 30.57
CA GLN A 5 12.64 -17.83 29.32
C GLN A 5 13.40 -16.78 28.53
N GLY A 6 13.81 -15.68 29.16
CA GLY A 6 14.56 -14.65 28.46
C GLY A 6 15.87 -15.18 27.86
N ILE A 7 16.51 -16.16 28.50
CA ILE A 7 17.71 -16.82 27.96
C ILE A 7 17.38 -17.74 26.79
N TYR A 8 16.27 -18.47 26.86
CA TYR A 8 15.79 -19.29 25.74
C TYR A 8 15.45 -18.44 24.52
N ILE A 9 14.77 -17.31 24.72
CA ILE A 9 14.50 -16.33 23.67
C ILE A 9 15.83 -15.82 23.08
N ALA A 10 16.75 -15.35 23.93
CA ALA A 10 18.04 -14.82 23.47
C ALA A 10 18.87 -15.84 22.65
N LEU A 11 18.95 -17.08 23.09
CA LEU A 11 19.84 -18.09 22.49
C LEU A 11 19.17 -18.91 21.38
N PHE A 12 17.88 -19.21 21.52
CA PHE A 12 17.15 -20.14 20.63
C PHE A 12 16.01 -19.48 19.86
N GLY A 13 15.56 -18.29 20.27
CA GLY A 13 14.50 -17.54 19.60
C GLY A 13 13.11 -18.12 19.82
N ARG A 14 12.92 -18.95 20.86
CA ARG A 14 11.65 -19.63 21.15
C ARG A 14 11.38 -19.76 22.65
N PRO A 15 10.14 -20.04 23.07
CA PRO A 15 9.82 -20.41 24.43
C PRO A 15 10.48 -21.73 24.80
N ALA A 16 10.97 -21.83 26.04
CA ALA A 16 11.46 -23.06 26.61
C ALA A 16 10.37 -24.14 26.59
N ASP A 17 10.75 -25.37 26.25
CA ASP A 17 9.82 -26.49 26.41
C ASP A 17 9.55 -26.75 27.90
N PRO A 18 8.37 -27.30 28.26
CA PRO A 18 8.01 -27.50 29.66
C PRO A 18 9.02 -28.34 30.47
N VAL A 19 9.70 -29.29 29.82
CA VAL A 19 10.69 -30.15 30.47
C VAL A 19 11.99 -29.37 30.73
N GLY A 20 12.48 -28.66 29.72
CA GLY A 20 13.64 -27.77 29.79
C GLY A 20 13.45 -26.66 30.81
N LEU A 21 12.31 -25.95 30.77
CA LEU A 21 12.00 -24.87 31.71
C LEU A 21 12.03 -25.37 33.16
N ASN A 22 11.38 -26.50 33.45
CA ASN A 22 11.39 -27.09 34.79
C ASN A 22 12.79 -27.52 35.24
N TYR A 23 13.57 -28.14 34.35
CA TYR A 23 14.94 -28.54 34.65
C TYR A 23 15.82 -27.33 35.01
N PHE A 24 15.85 -26.32 34.14
CA PHE A 24 16.68 -25.14 34.32
C PHE A 24 16.24 -24.27 35.49
N ASN A 25 14.94 -24.14 35.74
CA ASN A 25 14.44 -23.47 36.95
C ASN A 25 14.87 -24.19 38.23
N GLY A 26 14.92 -25.53 38.22
CA GLY A 26 15.38 -26.33 39.34
C GLY A 26 16.85 -26.11 39.70
N ILE A 27 17.73 -26.01 38.70
CA ILE A 27 19.17 -25.81 38.92
C ILE A 27 19.56 -24.34 39.09
N THR A 28 18.80 -23.40 38.54
CA THR A 28 19.09 -21.95 38.66
C THR A 28 18.31 -21.24 39.76
N ASN A 29 17.50 -21.96 40.55
CA ASN A 29 16.58 -21.37 41.53
C ASN A 29 15.67 -20.30 40.88
N ASN A 30 14.94 -20.70 39.83
CA ASN A 30 14.07 -19.84 39.02
C ASN A 30 14.81 -18.61 38.45
N GLY A 31 16.00 -18.81 37.89
CA GLY A 31 16.81 -17.74 37.32
C GLY A 31 17.54 -16.85 38.32
N GLN A 32 17.46 -17.11 39.63
CA GLN A 32 18.21 -16.33 40.63
C GLN A 32 19.71 -16.64 40.67
N ASN A 33 20.12 -17.82 40.20
CA ASN A 33 21.51 -18.26 40.11
C ASN A 33 21.81 -18.83 38.71
N LEU A 34 22.07 -17.94 37.74
CA LEU A 34 22.30 -18.30 36.34
C LEU A 34 23.70 -18.89 36.07
N ALA A 35 24.60 -18.88 37.06
CA ALA A 35 25.94 -19.47 36.92
C ALA A 35 25.90 -21.00 36.70
N GLU A 36 24.76 -21.65 37.02
CA GLU A 36 24.58 -23.10 36.92
C GLU A 36 23.92 -23.56 35.60
N ILE A 37 23.59 -22.65 34.68
CA ILE A 37 22.84 -22.97 33.44
C ILE A 37 23.60 -23.90 32.46
N GLY A 38 24.88 -24.17 32.71
CA GLY A 38 25.70 -25.09 31.90
C GLY A 38 26.02 -24.54 30.51
N ASN A 39 26.37 -25.42 29.56
CA ASN A 39 26.75 -25.04 28.21
C ASN A 39 25.58 -25.20 27.21
N LEU A 40 24.62 -24.26 27.26
CA LEU A 40 23.55 -24.16 26.26
C LEU A 40 24.08 -23.96 24.83
N ALA A 41 25.22 -23.28 24.68
CA ALA A 41 25.89 -23.11 23.38
C ALA A 41 26.46 -24.41 22.78
N GLY A 42 26.50 -25.49 23.57
CA GLY A 42 26.89 -26.82 23.10
C GLY A 42 25.72 -27.65 22.55
N GLN A 43 24.49 -27.14 22.60
CA GLN A 43 23.32 -27.87 22.09
C GLN A 43 23.27 -27.84 20.56
N PRO A 44 22.82 -28.93 19.90
CA PRO A 44 22.69 -28.99 18.44
C PRO A 44 21.88 -27.82 17.87
N GLU A 45 20.82 -27.42 18.56
CA GLU A 45 19.95 -26.30 18.17
C GLU A 45 20.71 -24.97 18.08
N TYR A 46 21.54 -24.65 19.09
CA TYR A 46 22.39 -23.46 19.07
C TYR A 46 23.42 -23.54 17.93
N LEU A 47 24.08 -24.70 17.78
CA LEU A 47 25.12 -24.89 16.77
C LEU A 47 24.58 -24.74 15.35
N ASN A 48 23.37 -25.25 15.08
CA ASN A 48 22.69 -25.09 13.80
C ASN A 48 22.31 -23.62 13.54
N ARG A 49 21.76 -22.93 14.56
CA ARG A 49 21.34 -21.53 14.42
C ARG A 49 22.49 -20.58 14.06
N PHE A 50 23.65 -20.79 14.66
CA PHE A 50 24.82 -19.92 14.50
C PHE A 50 25.92 -20.51 13.62
N GLU A 51 25.60 -21.53 12.81
CA GLU A 51 26.56 -22.18 11.93
C GLU A 51 27.15 -21.17 10.93
N GLY A 52 28.48 -21.14 10.83
CA GLY A 52 29.19 -20.23 9.91
C GLY A 52 29.21 -18.76 10.33
N MET A 53 28.58 -18.39 11.45
CA MET A 53 28.59 -17.02 11.97
C MET A 53 29.85 -16.73 12.79
N ASN A 54 30.39 -15.52 12.65
CA ASN A 54 31.43 -15.00 13.54
C ASN A 54 30.82 -14.37 14.81
N ASN A 55 31.65 -14.12 15.82
CA ASN A 55 31.19 -13.59 17.12
C ASN A 55 30.38 -12.28 17.02
N ALA A 56 30.71 -11.39 16.07
CA ALA A 56 29.93 -10.16 15.87
C ALA A 56 28.55 -10.46 15.27
N GLN A 57 28.48 -11.41 14.33
CA GLN A 57 27.20 -11.85 13.74
C GLN A 57 26.31 -12.53 14.79
N ILE A 58 26.88 -13.33 15.69
CA ILE A 58 26.14 -13.97 16.79
C ILE A 58 25.57 -12.91 17.75
N VAL A 59 26.38 -11.92 18.17
CA VAL A 59 25.90 -10.84 19.04
C VAL A 59 24.79 -10.04 18.35
N THR A 60 24.94 -9.72 17.07
CA THR A 60 23.90 -9.03 16.29
C THR A 60 22.61 -9.83 16.22
N ALA A 61 22.69 -11.14 15.99
CA ALA A 61 21.52 -12.00 15.92
C ALA A 61 20.77 -12.07 17.27
N ILE A 62 21.48 -12.08 18.40
CA ILE A 62 20.86 -12.00 19.74
C ILE A 62 20.12 -10.68 19.94
N TYR A 63 20.69 -9.56 19.49
CA TYR A 63 20.04 -8.25 19.54
C TYR A 63 18.79 -8.17 18.66
N GLN A 64 18.86 -8.71 17.44
CA GLN A 64 17.71 -8.77 16.55
C GLN A 64 16.58 -9.62 17.14
N GLU A 65 16.91 -10.74 17.77
CA GLU A 65 15.93 -11.63 18.40
C GLU A 65 15.23 -10.98 19.59
N LEU A 66 16.00 -10.33 20.47
CA LEU A 66 15.46 -9.73 21.69
C LEU A 66 14.75 -8.40 21.43
N PHE A 67 15.23 -7.61 20.47
CA PHE A 67 14.87 -6.20 20.35
C PHE A 67 14.42 -5.78 18.94
N GLY A 68 14.40 -6.68 17.96
CA GLY A 68 14.04 -6.33 16.57
C GLY A 68 15.02 -5.39 15.87
N ARG A 69 16.19 -5.12 16.45
CA ARG A 69 17.14 -4.11 15.95
C ARG A 69 18.59 -4.55 16.06
N ASN A 70 19.45 -3.87 15.30
CA ASN A 70 20.90 -4.07 15.41
C ASN A 70 21.46 -3.45 16.71
N PRO A 71 22.55 -4.02 17.27
CA PRO A 71 23.24 -3.44 18.41
C PRO A 71 23.89 -2.09 18.06
N GLU A 72 24.01 -1.20 19.03
CA GLU A 72 24.85 -0.03 18.88
C GLU A 72 26.31 -0.45 18.71
N LEU A 73 27.07 0.29 17.91
CA LEU A 73 28.46 -0.05 17.59
C LEU A 73 29.33 -0.26 18.85
N ALA A 74 29.10 0.53 19.90
CA ALA A 74 29.82 0.40 21.17
C ALA A 74 29.49 -0.91 21.91
N GLY A 75 28.22 -1.31 21.95
CA GLY A 75 27.78 -2.56 22.56
C GLY A 75 28.29 -3.77 21.78
N LEU A 76 28.14 -3.74 20.45
CA LEU A 76 28.65 -4.78 19.55
C LEU A 76 30.16 -4.99 19.72
N THR A 77 30.93 -3.89 19.73
CA THR A 77 32.39 -3.94 19.90
C THR A 77 32.75 -4.57 21.25
N PHE A 78 32.13 -4.10 22.33
CA PHE A 78 32.40 -4.61 23.68
C PHE A 78 32.12 -6.11 23.79
N PHE A 79 30.94 -6.58 23.40
CA PHE A 79 30.58 -7.99 23.55
C PHE A 79 31.37 -8.91 22.62
N THR A 80 31.65 -8.46 21.39
CA THR A 80 32.49 -9.20 20.44
C THR A 80 33.92 -9.38 20.96
N GLU A 81 34.51 -8.34 21.56
CA GLU A 81 35.84 -8.44 22.16
C GLU A 81 35.88 -9.43 23.33
N GLN A 82 34.86 -9.42 24.19
CA GLN A 82 34.75 -10.35 25.32
C GLN A 82 34.64 -11.82 24.87
N LEU A 83 33.91 -12.08 23.78
CA LEU A 83 33.80 -13.41 23.16
C LEU A 83 35.12 -13.83 22.51
N ASN A 84 35.74 -12.93 21.73
CA ASN A 84 37.01 -13.20 21.06
C ASN A 84 38.15 -13.51 22.03
N SER A 85 38.18 -12.84 23.18
CA SER A 85 39.18 -13.08 24.22
C SER A 85 38.88 -14.30 25.10
N GLY A 86 37.69 -14.91 24.96
CA GLY A 86 37.20 -15.95 25.88
C GLY A 86 36.97 -15.46 27.30
N ALA A 87 36.85 -14.15 27.52
CA ALA A 87 36.63 -13.58 28.85
C ALA A 87 35.19 -13.80 29.34
N ARG A 88 34.25 -13.99 28.41
CA ARG A 88 32.85 -14.32 28.67
C ARG A 88 32.38 -15.39 27.70
N THR A 89 31.48 -16.24 28.17
CA THR A 89 30.76 -17.19 27.32
C THR A 89 29.58 -16.50 26.63
N ILE A 90 29.03 -17.10 25.58
CA ILE A 90 27.83 -16.53 24.94
C ILE A 90 26.62 -16.48 25.89
N ASN A 91 26.52 -17.41 26.83
CA ASN A 91 25.49 -17.39 27.86
C ASN A 91 25.63 -16.13 28.73
N ASP A 92 26.85 -15.79 29.15
CA ASP A 92 27.11 -14.56 29.91
C ASP A 92 26.75 -13.31 29.09
N ILE A 93 27.01 -13.33 27.78
CA ILE A 93 26.70 -12.22 26.88
C ILE A 93 25.19 -12.06 26.72
N ALA A 94 24.47 -13.15 26.44
CA ALA A 94 23.00 -13.14 26.34
C ALA A 94 22.34 -12.63 27.62
N ILE A 95 22.82 -13.07 28.79
CA ILE A 95 22.35 -12.58 30.09
C ILE A 95 22.61 -11.08 30.25
N ASN A 96 23.83 -10.61 29.92
CA ASN A 96 24.17 -9.19 30.03
C ASN A 96 23.35 -8.31 29.09
N ILE A 97 23.05 -8.77 27.87
CA ILE A 97 22.21 -8.05 26.91
C ILE A 97 20.78 -7.97 27.44
N LEU A 98 20.24 -9.09 27.91
CA LEU A 98 18.89 -9.20 28.46
C LEU A 98 18.69 -8.35 29.74
N ASP A 99 19.65 -8.36 30.66
CA ASP A 99 19.62 -7.52 31.87
C ASP A 99 19.91 -6.04 31.55
N GLY A 100 20.62 -5.77 30.47
CA GLY A 100 20.96 -4.42 30.00
C GLY A 100 19.81 -3.68 29.31
N ALA A 101 18.74 -4.38 28.90
CA ALA A 101 17.60 -3.81 28.18
C ALA A 101 16.89 -2.70 28.99
N GLN A 102 16.57 -1.59 28.31
CA GLN A 102 15.95 -0.37 28.86
C GLN A 102 14.95 0.24 27.88
N GLY A 103 13.99 1.03 28.36
CA GLY A 103 12.99 1.70 27.50
C GLY A 103 12.18 0.70 26.67
N ALA A 104 11.98 1.00 25.39
CA ALA A 104 11.24 0.14 24.46
C ALA A 104 11.82 -1.29 24.37
N ASP A 105 13.15 -1.45 24.45
CA ASP A 105 13.78 -2.78 24.45
C ASP A 105 13.36 -3.62 25.67
N ARG A 106 13.19 -2.97 26.83
CA ARG A 106 12.73 -3.65 28.04
C ARG A 106 11.27 -4.04 27.89
N GLU A 107 10.44 -3.15 27.37
CA GLU A 107 9.01 -3.40 27.18
C GLU A 107 8.77 -4.55 26.20
N LEU A 108 9.49 -4.60 25.07
CA LEU A 108 9.42 -5.70 24.10
C LEU A 108 9.90 -7.03 24.67
N VAL A 109 11.03 -7.05 25.39
CA VAL A 109 11.51 -8.28 26.04
C VAL A 109 10.52 -8.78 27.08
N ASP A 110 9.93 -7.89 27.88
CA ASP A 110 8.97 -8.28 28.89
C ASP A 110 7.69 -8.83 28.24
N ALA A 111 7.24 -8.27 27.11
CA ALA A 111 6.14 -8.81 26.31
C ALA A 111 6.45 -10.21 25.75
N LYS A 112 7.64 -10.41 25.15
CA LYS A 112 8.09 -11.72 24.64
C LYS A 112 8.18 -12.77 25.76
N ILE A 113 8.69 -12.40 26.94
CA ILE A 113 8.76 -13.30 28.10
C ILE A 113 7.36 -13.68 28.59
N ALA A 114 6.44 -12.71 28.68
CA ALA A 114 5.07 -12.99 29.09
C ALA A 114 4.35 -13.95 28.13
N ALA A 115 4.50 -13.73 26.82
CA ALA A 115 3.97 -14.62 25.80
C ALA A 115 4.61 -16.03 25.89
N ALA A 116 5.93 -16.12 26.09
CA ALA A 116 6.64 -17.38 26.24
C ALA A 116 6.16 -18.18 27.47
N ASP A 117 5.91 -17.50 28.60
CA ASP A 117 5.37 -18.11 29.81
C ASP A 117 3.96 -18.67 29.58
N GLN A 118 3.07 -17.91 28.93
CA GLN A 118 1.73 -18.36 28.55
C GLN A 118 1.79 -19.58 27.63
N PHE A 119 2.63 -19.51 26.60
CA PHE A 119 2.81 -20.60 25.64
C PHE A 119 3.28 -21.88 26.30
N THR A 120 4.31 -21.78 27.15
CA THR A 120 4.88 -22.96 27.82
C THR A 120 3.88 -23.58 28.80
N ALA A 121 3.06 -22.75 29.45
CA ALA A 121 1.99 -23.22 30.30
C ALA A 121 0.89 -23.95 29.49
N ALA A 122 0.51 -23.40 28.33
CA ALA A 122 -0.46 -24.02 27.43
C ALA A 122 0.05 -25.36 26.89
N VAL A 123 1.30 -25.43 26.42
CA VAL A 123 1.91 -26.70 25.96
C VAL A 123 1.98 -27.73 27.09
N ALA A 124 2.23 -27.31 28.33
CA ALA A 124 2.23 -28.22 29.48
C ALA A 124 0.82 -28.73 29.86
N ALA A 125 -0.22 -27.97 29.54
CA ALA A 125 -1.61 -28.31 29.85
C ALA A 125 -2.25 -29.25 28.80
N ASP A 126 -1.74 -29.25 27.58
CA ASP A 126 -2.22 -30.06 26.45
C ASP A 126 -1.29 -31.26 26.19
N PRO A 127 -1.75 -32.51 26.39
CA PRO A 127 -0.93 -33.71 26.16
C PRO A 127 -0.49 -33.91 24.71
N ASP A 128 -1.32 -33.52 23.74
CA ASP A 128 -1.06 -33.72 22.31
C ASP A 128 -0.06 -32.66 21.83
N ALA A 129 -0.25 -31.40 22.24
CA ALA A 129 0.73 -30.35 22.01
C ALA A 129 2.06 -30.63 22.72
N LEU A 130 2.06 -31.19 23.94
CA LEU A 130 3.28 -31.57 24.66
C LEU A 130 4.07 -32.67 23.91
N ALA A 131 3.36 -33.61 23.29
CA ALA A 131 3.97 -34.66 22.48
C ALA A 131 4.50 -34.12 21.14
N ALA A 132 3.77 -33.18 20.53
CA ALA A 132 4.13 -32.53 19.27
C ALA A 132 5.28 -31.53 19.42
N TYR A 133 5.39 -30.86 20.57
CA TYR A 133 6.42 -29.86 20.88
C TYR A 133 7.78 -30.51 21.23
N GLN A 134 8.24 -31.38 20.34
CA GLN A 134 9.50 -32.12 20.42
C GLN A 134 10.20 -32.10 19.05
N GLY A 135 11.53 -31.96 19.05
CA GLY A 135 12.31 -31.93 17.81
C GLY A 135 12.14 -30.64 16.99
N GLU A 136 12.51 -30.69 15.72
CA GLU A 136 12.61 -29.52 14.83
C GLU A 136 11.27 -28.79 14.64
N ALA A 137 10.15 -29.53 14.52
CA ALA A 137 8.83 -28.94 14.33
C ALA A 137 8.38 -28.12 15.56
N GLY A 138 8.65 -28.61 16.77
CA GLY A 138 8.39 -27.87 17.99
C GLY A 138 9.28 -26.62 18.11
N ILE A 139 10.55 -26.73 17.70
CA ILE A 139 11.47 -25.57 17.67
C ILE A 139 10.87 -24.47 16.79
N GLN A 140 10.47 -24.79 15.58
CA GLN A 140 9.93 -23.83 14.60
C GLN A 140 8.59 -23.23 15.05
N PHE A 141 7.69 -24.04 15.61
CA PHE A 141 6.43 -23.55 16.17
C PHE A 141 6.66 -22.53 17.30
N GLY A 142 7.59 -22.82 18.21
CA GLY A 142 7.96 -21.88 19.27
C GLY A 142 8.59 -20.59 18.73
N GLN A 143 9.45 -20.67 17.72
CA GLN A 143 10.05 -19.48 17.10
C GLN A 143 9.00 -18.61 16.41
N ALA A 144 8.12 -19.24 15.64
CA ALA A 144 7.03 -18.57 14.95
C ALA A 144 6.04 -17.90 15.89
N PHE A 145 5.70 -18.56 17.01
CA PHE A 145 4.88 -17.98 18.05
C PHE A 145 5.47 -16.67 18.59
N LEU A 146 6.77 -16.62 18.89
CA LEU A 146 7.40 -15.41 19.42
C LEU A 146 7.63 -14.30 18.39
N ASN A 147 7.64 -14.63 17.11
CA ASN A 147 7.72 -13.64 16.04
C ASN A 147 6.42 -12.84 15.86
N GLN A 148 5.32 -13.26 16.49
CA GLN A 148 4.09 -12.45 16.59
C GLN A 148 4.20 -11.27 17.55
N ILE A 149 5.29 -11.20 18.34
CA ILE A 149 5.57 -10.14 19.31
C ILE A 149 6.82 -9.40 18.83
N ASP A 150 6.63 -8.42 17.95
CA ASP A 150 7.73 -7.63 17.36
C ASP A 150 7.76 -6.19 17.88
N GLU A 151 6.65 -5.70 18.43
CA GLU A 151 6.54 -4.40 19.10
C GLU A 151 6.03 -4.53 20.56
N PRO A 152 6.38 -3.58 21.46
CA PRO A 152 5.94 -3.61 22.86
C PRO A 152 4.42 -3.69 23.08
N THR A 153 3.63 -3.27 22.08
CA THR A 153 2.16 -3.26 22.14
C THR A 153 1.53 -4.57 21.72
N ASP A 154 2.30 -5.51 21.18
CA ASP A 154 1.76 -6.80 20.76
C ASP A 154 1.46 -7.65 21.98
N THR A 155 0.19 -8.04 22.11
CA THR A 155 -0.28 -8.87 23.21
C THR A 155 -1.17 -9.97 22.68
N LEU A 156 -0.91 -11.21 23.11
CA LEU A 156 -1.82 -12.33 22.93
C LEU A 156 -2.59 -12.57 24.22
N THR A 157 -3.90 -12.77 24.12
CA THR A 157 -4.70 -13.20 25.28
C THR A 157 -4.43 -14.67 25.60
N ASP A 158 -4.64 -15.07 26.86
CA ASP A 158 -4.53 -16.48 27.27
C ASP A 158 -5.37 -17.41 26.37
N GLU A 159 -6.54 -16.95 25.94
CA GLU A 159 -7.43 -17.69 25.04
C GLU A 159 -6.84 -17.84 23.63
N GLN A 160 -6.17 -16.81 23.10
CA GLN A 160 -5.48 -16.89 21.82
C GLN A 160 -4.29 -17.85 21.89
N VAL A 161 -3.47 -17.74 22.93
CA VAL A 161 -2.31 -18.64 23.11
C VAL A 161 -2.77 -20.09 23.26
N GLN A 162 -3.80 -20.34 24.08
CA GLN A 162 -4.36 -21.67 24.28
C GLN A 162 -4.91 -22.24 22.96
N ALA A 163 -5.66 -21.45 22.19
CA ALA A 163 -6.19 -21.88 20.90
C ALA A 163 -5.08 -22.19 19.88
N GLN A 164 -4.00 -21.42 19.84
CA GLN A 164 -2.86 -21.69 18.96
C GLN A 164 -2.13 -22.99 19.34
N VAL A 165 -1.97 -23.25 20.64
CA VAL A 165 -1.29 -24.48 21.12
C VAL A 165 -2.17 -25.72 20.93
N GLU A 166 -3.46 -25.64 21.20
CA GLU A 166 -4.43 -26.73 20.95
C GLU A 166 -4.46 -27.06 19.45
N ALA A 167 -4.58 -26.04 18.59
CA ALA A 167 -4.53 -26.22 17.14
C ALA A 167 -3.22 -26.88 16.68
N TYR A 168 -2.07 -26.50 17.26
CA TYR A 168 -0.80 -27.18 16.96
C TYR A 168 -0.77 -28.64 17.42
N GLY A 169 -1.32 -28.93 18.61
CA GLY A 169 -1.45 -30.31 19.11
C GLY A 169 -2.35 -31.18 18.23
N ASP A 170 -3.42 -30.59 17.68
CA ASP A 170 -4.38 -31.23 16.79
C ASP A 170 -3.90 -31.33 15.33
N GLY A 171 -2.77 -30.68 14.98
CA GLY A 171 -2.26 -30.62 13.60
C GLY A 171 -3.07 -29.69 12.68
N GLU A 172 -3.76 -28.71 13.26
CA GLU A 172 -4.56 -27.69 12.58
C GLU A 172 -3.71 -26.46 12.19
N VAL A 173 -4.18 -25.71 11.19
CA VAL A 173 -3.49 -24.50 10.68
C VAL A 173 -3.63 -23.35 11.68
N VAL A 174 -2.51 -22.80 12.15
CA VAL A 174 -2.46 -21.67 13.07
C VAL A 174 -2.13 -20.36 12.31
N PRO A 175 -3.03 -19.36 12.28
CA PRO A 175 -2.75 -18.08 11.62
C PRO A 175 -1.51 -17.38 12.23
N GLY A 176 -0.54 -16.99 11.40
CA GLY A 176 0.66 -16.27 11.83
C GLY A 176 1.84 -17.15 12.26
N VAL A 177 1.69 -18.47 12.22
CA VAL A 177 2.77 -19.44 12.39
C VAL A 177 3.01 -20.08 11.01
N PRO A 178 4.24 -20.11 10.44
CA PRO A 178 4.52 -20.98 9.30
C PRO A 178 4.06 -22.38 9.67
N GLY A 179 3.23 -23.01 8.84
CA GLY A 179 2.66 -24.30 9.18
C GLY A 179 3.74 -25.35 9.35
N THR A 180 3.35 -26.49 9.88
CA THR A 180 4.16 -27.71 9.91
C THR A 180 4.85 -27.89 8.56
N PRO A 181 6.18 -28.05 8.45
CA PRO A 181 6.81 -28.26 7.14
C PRO A 181 6.20 -29.47 6.43
N GLY A 182 5.62 -29.25 5.25
CA GLY A 182 5.08 -30.31 4.41
C GLY A 182 6.13 -30.92 3.48
N ASP A 183 5.70 -31.89 2.70
CA ASP A 183 6.48 -32.57 1.68
C ASP A 183 6.55 -31.74 0.39
N THR A 184 7.59 -31.99 -0.42
CA THR A 184 7.69 -31.44 -1.77
C THR A 184 7.39 -32.51 -2.81
N PHE A 185 6.32 -32.31 -3.59
CA PHE A 185 5.92 -33.16 -4.71
C PHE A 185 6.32 -32.52 -6.04
N THR A 186 6.74 -33.32 -7.02
CA THR A 186 7.06 -32.81 -8.37
C THR A 186 6.24 -33.59 -9.40
N LEU A 187 5.45 -32.85 -10.19
CA LEU A 187 4.61 -33.41 -11.24
C LEU A 187 5.48 -33.90 -12.40
N THR A 188 5.03 -34.97 -13.05
CA THR A 188 5.79 -35.63 -14.11
C THR A 188 5.26 -35.25 -15.48
N ALA A 189 6.12 -34.74 -16.35
CA ALA A 189 5.77 -34.58 -17.76
C ALA A 189 5.83 -35.94 -18.48
N SER A 190 4.88 -36.21 -19.36
CA SER A 190 5.00 -37.37 -20.24
C SER A 190 5.96 -37.10 -21.40
N GLY A 191 6.83 -38.06 -21.71
CA GLY A 191 7.51 -38.06 -23.00
C GLY A 191 6.50 -38.05 -24.16
N THR A 192 6.64 -37.09 -25.06
CA THR A 192 5.95 -36.94 -26.37
C THR A 192 4.55 -37.56 -26.46
N GLY A 193 3.53 -36.85 -25.98
CA GLY A 193 2.16 -36.97 -26.49
C GLY A 193 1.12 -37.73 -25.65
N VAL A 194 1.38 -38.04 -24.37
CA VAL A 194 0.39 -38.63 -23.46
C VAL A 194 0.60 -38.10 -22.05
N SER A 195 0.03 -36.94 -21.72
CA SER A 195 0.21 -36.24 -20.44
C SER A 195 0.45 -37.15 -19.25
N GLY A 196 1.45 -36.82 -18.41
CA GLY A 196 1.67 -37.52 -17.15
C GLY A 196 0.37 -37.46 -16.35
N VAL A 197 0.04 -38.56 -15.68
CA VAL A 197 -1.13 -38.63 -14.80
C VAL A 197 -0.58 -38.70 -13.39
N ASP A 198 -0.57 -37.58 -12.70
CA ASP A 198 -0.14 -37.47 -11.33
C ASP A 198 -1.35 -37.51 -10.39
N ASN A 199 -1.24 -38.28 -9.30
CA ASN A 199 -2.24 -38.34 -8.25
C ASN A 199 -1.56 -38.05 -6.92
N ILE A 200 -1.49 -36.77 -6.57
CA ILE A 200 -0.85 -36.26 -5.38
C ILE A 200 -1.86 -36.18 -4.25
N THR A 201 -1.47 -36.69 -3.09
CA THR A 201 -2.17 -36.45 -1.82
C THR A 201 -1.11 -36.02 -0.83
N GLY A 202 -1.22 -34.78 -0.40
CA GLY A 202 -0.32 -34.14 0.53
C GLY A 202 -0.52 -34.56 1.97
N THR A 203 0.25 -33.95 2.84
CA THR A 203 0.40 -34.26 4.26
C THR A 203 -0.54 -33.38 5.10
N ALA A 204 -0.21 -33.22 6.39
CA ALA A 204 -0.86 -32.25 7.27
C ALA A 204 0.02 -31.00 7.50
N GLY A 205 1.10 -30.86 6.73
CA GLY A 205 1.98 -29.70 6.73
C GLY A 205 1.91 -28.94 5.42
N ASP A 206 2.51 -27.76 5.40
CA ASP A 206 2.63 -26.84 4.28
C ASP A 206 3.41 -27.48 3.13
N ASP A 207 2.71 -28.19 2.25
CA ASP A 207 3.31 -28.92 1.16
C ASP A 207 3.64 -28.01 -0.02
N ILE A 208 4.64 -28.42 -0.80
CA ILE A 208 5.03 -27.74 -2.04
C ILE A 208 4.84 -28.68 -3.22
N ILE A 209 3.86 -28.40 -4.06
CA ILE A 209 3.65 -29.10 -5.32
C ILE A 209 4.34 -28.31 -6.45
N ARG A 210 5.18 -28.98 -7.25
CA ARG A 210 6.02 -28.37 -8.27
C ARG A 210 5.69 -28.90 -9.66
N ALA A 211 5.12 -28.05 -10.50
CA ALA A 211 4.98 -28.29 -11.94
C ALA A 211 6.14 -27.57 -12.65
N VAL A 212 7.27 -28.26 -12.85
CA VAL A 212 8.53 -27.66 -13.33
C VAL A 212 8.91 -28.04 -14.75
N ASP A 213 8.39 -29.15 -15.25
CA ASP A 213 8.68 -29.64 -16.60
C ASP A 213 7.59 -29.17 -17.57
N ALA A 214 7.96 -28.96 -18.83
CA ALA A 214 7.00 -28.52 -19.84
C ALA A 214 5.84 -29.52 -19.98
N GLY A 215 4.60 -29.05 -19.80
CA GLY A 215 3.40 -29.86 -19.81
C GLY A 215 3.25 -30.82 -18.64
N SER A 216 3.93 -30.61 -17.51
CA SER A 216 3.79 -31.43 -16.29
C SER A 216 2.47 -31.21 -15.56
N LEU A 217 1.79 -30.07 -15.77
CA LEU A 217 0.46 -29.81 -15.20
C LEU A 217 -0.60 -29.94 -16.28
N SER A 218 -1.54 -30.85 -16.08
CA SER A 218 -2.45 -31.30 -17.12
C SER A 218 -3.86 -31.60 -16.62
N THR A 219 -4.78 -31.75 -17.56
CA THR A 219 -6.18 -32.07 -17.24
C THR A 219 -6.40 -33.49 -16.70
N SER A 220 -5.35 -34.29 -16.56
CA SER A 220 -5.45 -35.64 -15.99
C SER A 220 -4.95 -35.72 -14.56
N ASP A 221 -4.37 -34.62 -14.04
CA ASP A 221 -3.76 -34.61 -12.72
C ASP A 221 -4.80 -34.39 -11.62
N THR A 222 -4.61 -35.10 -10.51
CA THR A 222 -5.37 -34.91 -9.28
C THR A 222 -4.39 -34.49 -8.19
N ILE A 223 -4.60 -33.32 -7.62
CA ILE A 223 -3.74 -32.72 -6.60
C ILE A 223 -4.62 -32.40 -5.40
N ASN A 224 -4.30 -33.00 -4.26
CA ASN A 224 -4.85 -32.61 -2.98
C ASN A 224 -3.69 -32.23 -2.07
N GLY A 225 -3.59 -30.96 -1.63
CA GLY A 225 -2.51 -30.53 -0.72
C GLY A 225 -2.66 -31.09 0.70
N GLY A 226 -3.87 -31.50 1.10
CA GLY A 226 -4.09 -32.09 2.41
C GLY A 226 -4.54 -31.05 3.43
N ALA A 227 -3.89 -30.99 4.59
CA ALA A 227 -4.08 -29.94 5.59
C ALA A 227 -2.78 -29.16 5.72
N GLY A 228 -2.85 -27.89 6.11
CA GLY A 228 -1.69 -27.00 6.04
C GLY A 228 -1.96 -25.81 5.14
N PHE A 229 -0.91 -25.03 4.88
CA PHE A 229 -0.89 -24.00 3.85
C PHE A 229 -0.08 -24.50 2.65
N ASP A 230 -0.79 -25.08 1.68
CA ASP A 230 -0.18 -25.78 0.56
C ASP A 230 0.05 -24.85 -0.64
N THR A 231 1.20 -25.02 -1.28
CA THR A 231 1.64 -24.18 -2.40
C THR A 231 1.84 -24.99 -3.68
N LEU A 232 1.14 -24.62 -4.75
CA LEU A 232 1.41 -25.10 -6.11
C LEU A 232 2.28 -24.08 -6.87
N ASN A 233 3.49 -24.49 -7.24
CA ASN A 233 4.40 -23.72 -8.08
C ASN A 233 4.35 -24.21 -9.53
N ILE A 234 3.92 -23.33 -10.44
CA ILE A 234 3.80 -23.59 -11.89
C ILE A 234 4.91 -22.83 -12.61
N ALA A 235 5.85 -23.56 -13.22
CA ALA A 235 6.94 -23.00 -13.99
C ALA A 235 6.53 -22.65 -15.43
N ASP A 236 7.40 -21.94 -16.14
CA ASP A 236 7.16 -21.58 -17.54
C ASP A 236 6.95 -22.80 -18.44
N GLY A 237 5.83 -22.80 -19.19
CA GLY A 237 5.41 -23.88 -20.08
C GLY A 237 4.93 -25.15 -19.37
N ALA A 238 4.75 -25.14 -18.05
CA ALA A 238 4.31 -26.31 -17.29
C ALA A 238 2.85 -26.69 -17.56
N ILE A 239 2.00 -25.75 -17.99
CA ILE A 239 0.60 -26.02 -18.35
C ILE A 239 0.53 -26.69 -19.73
N ALA A 240 0.08 -27.95 -19.75
CA ALA A 240 -0.07 -28.71 -20.98
C ALA A 240 -1.11 -28.07 -21.91
N GLY A 241 -0.68 -27.63 -23.09
CA GLY A 241 -1.55 -27.09 -24.13
C GLY A 241 -2.05 -25.66 -23.89
N GLY A 242 -1.50 -24.93 -22.91
CA GLY A 242 -1.80 -23.51 -22.67
C GLY A 242 -3.13 -23.24 -21.97
N THR A 243 -3.99 -24.22 -21.74
CA THR A 243 -5.19 -24.04 -20.92
C THR A 243 -5.37 -25.21 -19.97
N PHE A 244 -5.31 -24.90 -18.67
CA PHE A 244 -5.68 -25.86 -17.64
C PHE A 244 -7.20 -25.79 -17.42
N ASN A 245 -7.86 -26.94 -17.58
CA ASN A 245 -9.31 -27.14 -17.43
C ASN A 245 -10.18 -26.35 -18.43
N THR A 246 -10.53 -26.99 -19.55
CA THR A 246 -11.36 -26.41 -20.62
C THR A 246 -12.88 -26.61 -20.43
N ALA A 247 -13.32 -27.19 -19.30
CA ALA A 247 -14.71 -27.63 -19.15
C ALA A 247 -15.61 -26.57 -18.49
N THR A 248 -16.72 -26.25 -19.16
CA THR A 248 -17.95 -25.80 -18.48
C THR A 248 -18.49 -26.96 -17.61
N PRO A 249 -18.82 -26.76 -16.32
CA PRO A 249 -19.25 -27.84 -15.45
C PRO A 249 -20.72 -28.29 -15.73
N PRO A 250 -21.13 -29.55 -15.47
CA PRO A 250 -20.40 -30.81 -15.53
C PRO A 250 -21.05 -31.78 -16.56
N VAL A 251 -20.28 -32.30 -17.51
CA VAL A 251 -20.66 -33.54 -18.21
C VAL A 251 -19.64 -34.59 -17.84
N GLN A 252 -20.03 -35.53 -16.96
CA GLN A 252 -19.30 -36.78 -16.82
C GLN A 252 -19.24 -37.43 -18.20
N GLN A 253 -18.05 -37.51 -18.79
CA GLN A 253 -17.87 -38.39 -19.94
C GLN A 253 -17.97 -39.84 -19.43
N ALA A 254 -18.88 -40.59 -20.04
CA ALA A 254 -19.08 -41.99 -19.71
C ALA A 254 -17.82 -42.79 -20.12
N GLY A 255 -16.94 -43.02 -19.15
CA GLY A 255 -15.78 -43.92 -19.25
C GLY A 255 -14.44 -43.24 -19.51
N GLY A 256 -13.76 -42.80 -18.43
CA GLY A 256 -12.31 -42.53 -18.43
C GLY A 256 -11.92 -41.10 -18.08
N SER A 257 -11.16 -40.96 -16.98
CA SER A 257 -10.61 -39.76 -16.32
C SER A 257 -11.61 -38.75 -15.76
N ALA A 258 -11.60 -38.64 -14.43
CA ALA A 258 -12.19 -37.52 -13.71
C ALA A 258 -11.55 -36.21 -14.21
N ALA A 259 -12.32 -35.11 -14.17
CA ALA A 259 -11.79 -33.77 -14.40
C ALA A 259 -10.54 -33.53 -13.52
N PRO A 260 -9.57 -32.71 -13.95
CA PRO A 260 -8.46 -32.37 -13.07
C PRO A 260 -9.04 -31.69 -11.83
N VAL A 261 -8.59 -32.11 -10.65
CA VAL A 261 -9.06 -31.55 -9.38
C VAL A 261 -7.84 -31.07 -8.61
N ILE A 262 -7.82 -29.78 -8.31
CA ILE A 262 -6.87 -29.21 -7.34
C ILE A 262 -7.70 -28.85 -6.10
N THR A 263 -7.50 -29.58 -5.01
CA THR A 263 -8.18 -29.34 -3.73
C THR A 263 -7.17 -29.04 -2.65
N ASN A 264 -7.57 -28.23 -1.65
CA ASN A 264 -6.75 -27.89 -0.49
C ASN A 264 -5.35 -27.43 -0.93
N VAL A 265 -5.33 -26.45 -1.83
CA VAL A 265 -4.12 -25.73 -2.20
C VAL A 265 -4.43 -24.27 -1.99
N GLU A 266 -3.81 -23.67 -1.00
CA GLU A 266 -4.14 -22.33 -0.53
C GLU A 266 -3.44 -21.27 -1.39
N ARG A 267 -2.26 -21.59 -1.93
CA ARG A 267 -1.47 -20.69 -2.78
C ARG A 267 -1.11 -21.32 -4.12
N ILE A 268 -1.32 -20.57 -5.19
CA ILE A 268 -0.77 -20.88 -6.52
C ILE A 268 0.25 -19.80 -6.89
N ASN A 269 1.48 -20.19 -7.18
CA ASN A 269 2.50 -19.33 -7.78
C ASN A 269 2.65 -19.72 -9.25
N ASN A 270 2.43 -18.78 -10.16
CA ASN A 270 2.37 -19.05 -11.59
C ASN A 270 3.38 -18.19 -12.38
N SER A 271 4.31 -18.88 -13.03
CA SER A 271 5.32 -18.35 -13.95
C SER A 271 5.07 -18.72 -15.42
N ASP A 272 3.95 -19.37 -15.74
CA ASP A 272 3.63 -19.84 -17.09
C ASP A 272 3.18 -18.68 -17.99
N ASN A 273 3.88 -18.44 -19.11
CA ASN A 273 3.54 -17.43 -20.13
C ASN A 273 2.83 -17.99 -21.37
N GLY A 274 2.51 -19.28 -21.40
CA GLY A 274 1.92 -19.97 -22.54
C GLY A 274 2.89 -20.26 -23.68
N GLY A 275 4.19 -20.17 -23.45
CA GLY A 275 5.24 -20.44 -24.42
C GLY A 275 5.00 -19.75 -25.77
N ALA A 276 5.24 -20.46 -26.87
CA ALA A 276 5.11 -19.93 -28.23
C ALA A 276 3.65 -19.61 -28.67
N THR A 277 2.65 -19.98 -27.87
CA THR A 277 1.22 -19.77 -28.19
C THR A 277 0.63 -18.47 -27.62
N GLY A 278 1.35 -17.79 -26.73
CA GLY A 278 1.13 -16.37 -26.40
C GLY A 278 0.00 -16.03 -25.41
N ALA A 279 -0.72 -17.02 -24.88
CA ALA A 279 -1.62 -16.83 -23.74
C ALA A 279 -1.87 -18.17 -23.04
N SER A 280 -1.65 -18.23 -21.72
CA SER A 280 -2.09 -19.33 -20.88
C SER A 280 -3.32 -18.94 -20.05
N THR A 281 -4.21 -19.90 -19.79
CA THR A 281 -5.40 -19.73 -18.95
C THR A 281 -5.45 -20.80 -17.86
N LEU A 282 -5.69 -20.37 -16.62
CA LEU A 282 -5.98 -21.25 -15.49
C LEU A 282 -7.46 -21.09 -15.11
N ASN A 283 -8.26 -22.13 -15.37
CA ASN A 283 -9.66 -22.15 -14.96
C ASN A 283 -9.79 -22.74 -13.55
N LEU A 284 -10.15 -21.88 -12.60
CA LEU A 284 -10.27 -22.18 -11.17
C LEU A 284 -11.59 -22.86 -10.78
N SER A 285 -12.49 -23.16 -11.73
CA SER A 285 -13.78 -23.83 -11.44
C SER A 285 -13.65 -25.25 -10.90
N ALA A 286 -12.51 -25.92 -11.16
CA ALA A 286 -12.19 -27.24 -10.61
C ALA A 286 -11.11 -27.16 -9.52
N VAL A 287 -10.90 -25.97 -8.98
CA VAL A 287 -9.94 -25.67 -7.93
C VAL A 287 -10.69 -25.23 -6.68
N SER A 288 -10.42 -25.85 -5.54
CA SER A 288 -11.05 -25.50 -4.26
C SER A 288 -10.02 -25.32 -3.16
N GLY A 289 -10.22 -24.33 -2.29
CA GLY A 289 -9.29 -24.00 -1.19
C GLY A 289 -8.32 -22.88 -1.52
N VAL A 290 -8.24 -22.43 -2.78
CA VAL A 290 -7.33 -21.34 -3.18
C VAL A 290 -7.72 -20.02 -2.51
N GLN A 291 -6.79 -19.51 -1.72
CA GLN A 291 -6.86 -18.22 -1.05
C GLN A 291 -6.02 -17.18 -1.77
N GLN A 292 -4.91 -17.59 -2.42
CA GLN A 292 -3.97 -16.67 -3.05
C GLN A 292 -3.47 -17.20 -4.40
N VAL A 293 -3.40 -16.31 -5.39
CA VAL A 293 -2.81 -16.60 -6.69
C VAL A 293 -1.78 -15.52 -6.99
N TRP A 294 -0.51 -15.89 -7.04
CA TRP A 294 0.60 -14.99 -7.35
C TRP A 294 1.10 -15.26 -8.76
N SER A 295 1.18 -14.22 -9.59
CA SER A 295 1.85 -14.29 -10.88
C SER A 295 3.22 -13.61 -10.82
N ASN A 296 4.20 -14.21 -11.49
CA ASN A 296 5.50 -13.61 -11.77
C ASN A 296 5.88 -13.70 -13.26
N THR A 297 4.86 -13.84 -14.10
CA THR A 297 4.99 -14.04 -15.54
C THR A 297 5.01 -12.69 -16.26
N ALA A 298 5.99 -12.48 -17.13
CA ALA A 298 5.93 -11.39 -18.11
C ALA A 298 4.87 -11.66 -19.18
N GLY A 299 3.99 -10.70 -19.46
CA GLY A 299 2.90 -10.82 -20.44
C GLY A 299 1.52 -11.00 -19.82
N ALA A 300 0.55 -11.41 -20.64
CA ALA A 300 -0.85 -11.56 -20.24
C ALA A 300 -1.20 -13.00 -19.86
N PHE A 301 -1.75 -13.18 -18.65
CA PHE A 301 -2.31 -14.46 -18.19
C PHE A 301 -3.77 -14.28 -17.78
N ALA A 302 -4.61 -15.31 -17.93
CA ALA A 302 -6.01 -15.27 -17.52
C ALA A 302 -6.34 -16.30 -16.44
N TYR A 303 -6.92 -15.84 -15.34
CA TYR A 303 -7.53 -16.67 -14.30
C TYR A 303 -9.04 -16.57 -14.43
N THR A 304 -9.71 -17.69 -14.73
CA THR A 304 -11.17 -17.71 -14.89
C THR A 304 -11.83 -18.49 -13.78
N ASN A 305 -13.10 -18.16 -13.49
CA ASN A 305 -13.89 -18.79 -12.45
C ASN A 305 -13.27 -18.68 -11.03
N ALA A 306 -12.65 -17.55 -10.71
CA ALA A 306 -12.08 -17.30 -9.39
C ALA A 306 -13.14 -17.21 -8.28
N ALA A 307 -12.76 -17.59 -7.06
CA ALA A 307 -13.56 -17.32 -5.87
C ALA A 307 -13.36 -15.86 -5.42
N LEU A 308 -14.39 -15.23 -4.85
CA LEU A 308 -14.34 -13.81 -4.49
C LEU A 308 -13.32 -13.48 -3.41
N ALA A 309 -13.07 -14.42 -2.50
CA ALA A 309 -12.08 -14.26 -1.44
C ALA A 309 -10.63 -14.47 -1.92
N THR A 310 -10.42 -14.84 -3.18
CA THR A 310 -9.08 -15.08 -3.70
C THR A 310 -8.34 -13.75 -3.85
N VAL A 311 -7.18 -13.66 -3.19
CA VAL A 311 -6.23 -12.55 -3.36
C VAL A 311 -5.39 -12.81 -4.60
N PHE A 312 -5.37 -11.84 -5.52
CA PHE A 312 -4.51 -11.88 -6.69
C PHE A 312 -3.25 -11.05 -6.47
N GLY A 313 -2.11 -11.69 -6.60
CA GLY A 313 -0.78 -11.13 -6.35
C GLY A 313 0.04 -10.98 -7.63
N ALA A 314 0.80 -9.89 -7.72
CA ALA A 314 1.90 -9.77 -8.68
C ALA A 314 3.25 -9.73 -7.94
N SER A 315 4.24 -10.46 -8.45
CA SER A 315 5.60 -10.52 -7.90
C SER A 315 6.64 -10.65 -9.02
N GLY A 316 7.91 -10.34 -8.76
CA GLY A 316 9.02 -10.76 -9.62
C GLY A 316 9.05 -10.22 -11.07
N ALA A 317 8.38 -9.10 -11.37
CA ALA A 317 8.44 -8.47 -12.70
C ALA A 317 9.90 -8.25 -13.12
N THR A 318 10.28 -8.56 -14.36
CA THR A 318 11.62 -8.18 -14.87
C THR A 318 11.57 -6.74 -15.39
N ALA A 319 12.65 -5.96 -15.23
CA ALA A 319 12.67 -4.56 -15.64
C ALA A 319 12.35 -4.40 -17.14
N GLY A 320 11.36 -3.54 -17.44
CA GLY A 320 10.91 -3.28 -18.81
C GLY A 320 9.94 -4.31 -19.39
N GLN A 321 9.40 -5.23 -18.59
CA GLN A 321 8.33 -6.13 -19.00
C GLN A 321 7.11 -5.94 -18.09
N ALA A 322 6.03 -5.40 -18.65
CA ALA A 322 4.75 -5.26 -17.96
C ALA A 322 4.10 -6.63 -17.76
N GLN A 323 3.44 -6.80 -16.61
CA GLN A 323 2.62 -7.96 -16.30
C GLN A 323 1.16 -7.59 -16.47
N THR A 324 0.35 -8.45 -17.10
CA THR A 324 -1.09 -8.26 -17.20
C THR A 324 -1.80 -9.48 -16.62
N ILE A 325 -2.49 -9.28 -15.51
CA ILE A 325 -3.24 -10.33 -14.82
C ILE A 325 -4.72 -10.13 -15.13
N ASN A 326 -5.26 -10.95 -16.04
CA ASN A 326 -6.69 -10.95 -16.36
C ASN A 326 -7.43 -11.84 -15.37
N ILE A 327 -8.48 -11.32 -14.74
CA ILE A 327 -9.27 -12.00 -13.71
C ILE A 327 -10.72 -12.04 -14.15
N ASP A 328 -11.33 -13.22 -14.09
CA ASP A 328 -12.75 -13.45 -14.33
C ASP A 328 -13.31 -14.28 -13.15
N TYR A 329 -14.31 -13.74 -12.46
CA TYR A 329 -14.94 -14.39 -11.30
C TYR A 329 -16.10 -15.31 -11.77
N THR A 330 -16.68 -16.13 -10.87
CA THR A 330 -17.82 -17.00 -11.24
C THR A 330 -19.19 -16.33 -11.08
N ASP A 331 -20.03 -16.58 -12.10
CA ASP A 331 -21.41 -16.11 -12.36
C ASP A 331 -22.46 -16.34 -11.23
N ALA A 332 -22.18 -17.17 -10.21
CA ALA A 332 -23.24 -17.74 -9.36
C ALA A 332 -23.53 -17.00 -8.04
N GLN A 333 -22.67 -16.11 -7.54
CA GLN A 333 -22.85 -15.50 -6.20
C GLN A 333 -22.35 -14.05 -6.04
N LEU A 334 -22.54 -13.19 -7.03
CA LEU A 334 -22.22 -11.75 -6.92
C LEU A 334 -23.40 -10.90 -6.42
N ALA A 335 -24.26 -11.46 -5.55
CA ALA A 335 -25.38 -10.71 -4.96
C ALA A 335 -24.96 -10.02 -3.65
N GLY A 336 -24.48 -8.77 -3.76
CA GLY A 336 -24.25 -7.83 -2.66
C GLY A 336 -22.78 -7.58 -2.31
N ARG A 337 -22.37 -6.30 -2.28
CA ARG A 337 -21.07 -5.74 -1.81
C ARG A 337 -19.88 -6.68 -1.99
N THR A 338 -19.48 -6.90 -3.24
CA THR A 338 -18.36 -7.77 -3.58
C THR A 338 -17.07 -6.94 -3.57
N THR A 339 -16.06 -7.40 -2.83
CA THR A 339 -14.75 -6.76 -2.72
C THR A 339 -13.71 -7.63 -3.41
N ALA A 340 -13.03 -7.10 -4.42
CA ALA A 340 -11.84 -7.74 -5.00
C ALA A 340 -10.61 -7.37 -4.18
N GLN A 341 -9.68 -8.31 -3.98
CA GLN A 341 -8.44 -8.09 -3.23
C GLN A 341 -7.24 -8.33 -4.12
N LEU A 342 -6.39 -7.31 -4.22
CA LEU A 342 -5.16 -7.30 -4.99
C LEU A 342 -3.97 -7.09 -4.06
N ALA A 343 -2.89 -7.81 -4.30
CA ALA A 343 -1.62 -7.64 -3.62
C ALA A 343 -0.52 -7.35 -4.64
N THR A 344 0.35 -6.41 -4.32
CA THR A 344 1.55 -6.15 -5.11
C THR A 344 2.79 -6.25 -4.24
N SER A 345 3.76 -7.04 -4.71
CA SER A 345 5.02 -7.30 -4.00
C SER A 345 6.24 -7.15 -4.91
N ASN A 346 6.20 -6.17 -5.83
CA ASN A 346 7.26 -5.98 -6.81
C ASN A 346 8.51 -5.37 -6.16
N THR A 347 9.44 -6.23 -5.74
CA THR A 347 10.72 -5.80 -5.16
C THR A 347 11.65 -5.22 -6.24
N GLY A 348 11.78 -3.88 -6.28
CA GLY A 348 12.92 -3.21 -6.90
C GLY A 348 12.90 -3.04 -8.42
N VAL A 349 11.71 -2.98 -9.05
CA VAL A 349 11.61 -2.96 -10.52
C VAL A 349 10.69 -1.83 -10.98
N THR A 350 11.00 -1.19 -12.11
CA THR A 350 10.21 -0.13 -12.75
C THR A 350 9.16 -0.69 -13.72
N SER A 351 8.57 -1.84 -13.41
CA SER A 351 7.61 -2.50 -14.32
C SER A 351 6.22 -2.59 -13.71
N ASP A 352 5.24 -2.36 -14.58
CA ASP A 352 3.83 -2.20 -14.22
C ASP A 352 3.16 -3.58 -14.08
N ALA A 353 2.32 -3.73 -13.07
CA ALA A 353 1.42 -4.86 -12.92
C ALA A 353 -0.01 -4.38 -13.16
N THR A 354 -0.51 -4.60 -14.36
CA THR A 354 -1.87 -4.24 -14.73
C THR A 354 -2.81 -5.37 -14.35
N PHE A 355 -3.82 -5.07 -13.52
CA PHE A 355 -4.88 -6.01 -13.16
C PHE A 355 -6.12 -5.68 -13.98
N VAL A 356 -6.50 -6.63 -14.81
CA VAL A 356 -7.61 -6.48 -15.75
C VAL A 356 -8.76 -7.35 -15.29
N PHE A 357 -9.89 -6.74 -14.95
CA PHE A 357 -11.11 -7.50 -14.70
C PHE A 357 -11.82 -7.73 -16.04
N THR A 358 -12.09 -8.99 -16.35
CA THR A 358 -12.75 -9.40 -17.60
C THR A 358 -14.07 -10.11 -17.29
N GLY A 359 -14.86 -10.37 -18.33
CA GLY A 359 -16.14 -11.07 -18.20
C GLY A 359 -17.32 -10.15 -17.89
N THR A 360 -18.53 -10.71 -17.91
CA THR A 360 -19.77 -9.97 -17.57
C THR A 360 -19.88 -9.64 -16.09
N ASP A 361 -19.08 -10.32 -15.26
CA ASP A 361 -19.14 -10.25 -13.80
C ASP A 361 -18.33 -9.09 -13.21
N ALA A 362 -17.45 -8.49 -14.00
CA ALA A 362 -16.75 -7.26 -13.64
C ALA A 362 -17.71 -6.12 -13.25
N THR A 363 -18.95 -6.14 -13.78
CA THR A 363 -20.00 -5.16 -13.47
C THR A 363 -20.68 -5.38 -12.11
N ALA A 364 -20.23 -6.34 -11.29
CA ALA A 364 -20.77 -6.56 -9.95
C ALA A 364 -19.78 -6.20 -8.84
N ILE A 365 -18.54 -5.84 -9.19
CA ILE A 365 -17.50 -5.41 -8.26
C ILE A 365 -17.81 -3.98 -7.81
N GLU A 366 -17.99 -3.80 -6.50
CA GLU A 366 -18.28 -2.50 -5.88
C GLU A 366 -17.07 -1.94 -5.12
N ALA A 367 -16.14 -2.81 -4.71
CA ALA A 367 -14.93 -2.39 -4.01
C ALA A 367 -13.68 -3.14 -4.48
N VAL A 368 -12.55 -2.44 -4.53
CA VAL A 368 -11.22 -3.03 -4.76
C VAL A 368 -10.29 -2.62 -3.62
N SER A 369 -9.66 -3.60 -2.98
CA SER A 369 -8.61 -3.37 -1.98
C SER A 369 -7.24 -3.75 -2.54
N ILE A 370 -6.27 -2.85 -2.42
CA ILE A 370 -4.90 -3.02 -2.91
C ILE A 370 -3.95 -2.97 -1.71
N ASN A 371 -3.21 -4.05 -1.49
CA ASN A 371 -2.09 -4.08 -0.54
C ASN A 371 -0.76 -4.00 -1.30
N ALA A 372 -0.12 -2.83 -1.26
CA ALA A 372 1.15 -2.56 -1.90
C ALA A 372 2.30 -2.76 -0.91
N VAL A 373 2.95 -3.92 -0.95
CA VAL A 373 3.83 -4.37 0.14
C VAL A 373 5.24 -3.78 0.04
N SER A 374 5.85 -3.69 -1.14
CA SER A 374 7.19 -3.08 -1.33
C SER A 374 7.51 -2.74 -2.79
N GLY A 375 8.38 -1.73 -3.00
CA GLY A 375 8.93 -1.31 -4.30
C GLY A 375 8.07 -0.30 -5.09
N ASN A 376 8.50 0.00 -6.32
CA ASN A 376 7.72 0.78 -7.29
C ASN A 376 6.81 -0.22 -8.03
N GLY A 377 5.49 -0.18 -7.81
CA GLY A 377 4.56 -1.12 -8.46
C GLY A 377 3.35 -0.39 -9.02
N GLU A 378 3.30 -0.16 -10.32
CA GLU A 378 2.14 0.46 -10.94
C GLU A 378 0.96 -0.53 -11.01
N VAL A 379 -0.24 -0.16 -10.53
CA VAL A 379 -1.46 -1.01 -10.53
C VAL A 379 -2.56 -0.36 -11.35
N THR A 380 -2.50 -0.50 -12.67
CA THR A 380 -3.61 -0.03 -13.50
C THR A 380 -4.82 -0.95 -13.31
N LEU A 381 -5.95 -0.41 -12.87
CA LEU A 381 -7.25 -1.10 -12.86
C LEU A 381 -7.95 -0.82 -14.20
N ASP A 382 -8.33 -1.86 -14.94
CA ASP A 382 -8.97 -1.70 -16.26
C ASP A 382 -10.48 -1.36 -16.20
N THR A 383 -10.92 -0.75 -17.31
CA THR A 383 -12.18 -0.11 -17.73
C THR A 383 -13.49 -0.90 -17.62
N ALA A 384 -13.48 -2.17 -17.20
CA ALA A 384 -14.69 -3.00 -17.14
C ALA A 384 -15.51 -2.84 -15.85
N LEU A 385 -15.01 -2.10 -14.85
CA LEU A 385 -15.58 -2.00 -13.50
C LEU A 385 -16.69 -0.94 -13.37
N THR A 386 -17.80 -1.09 -14.09
CA THR A 386 -18.84 -0.04 -14.19
C THR A 386 -19.59 0.28 -12.88
N THR A 387 -19.50 -0.58 -11.86
CA THR A 387 -20.18 -0.42 -10.55
C THR A 387 -19.23 -0.11 -9.41
N LEU A 388 -17.94 0.09 -9.69
CA LEU A 388 -16.93 0.35 -8.68
C LEU A 388 -17.26 1.61 -7.90
N ASP A 389 -17.41 1.49 -6.59
CA ASP A 389 -17.77 2.58 -5.69
C ASP A 389 -16.59 2.99 -4.80
N THR A 390 -15.79 2.01 -4.38
CA THR A 390 -14.69 2.20 -3.42
C THR A 390 -13.39 1.57 -3.91
N VAL A 391 -12.29 2.31 -3.82
CA VAL A 391 -10.93 1.77 -3.93
C VAL A 391 -10.17 2.08 -2.65
N SER A 392 -9.53 1.09 -2.04
CA SER A 392 -8.68 1.28 -0.86
C SER A 392 -7.25 0.81 -1.14
N VAL A 393 -6.25 1.60 -0.75
CA VAL A 393 -4.83 1.30 -0.93
C VAL A 393 -4.12 1.31 0.42
N SER A 394 -3.26 0.31 0.64
CA SER A 394 -2.49 0.13 1.88
C SER A 394 -1.06 -0.31 1.57
N GLY A 395 -0.19 -0.29 2.59
CA GLY A 395 1.18 -0.79 2.51
C GLY A 395 2.21 0.26 2.09
N ALA A 396 3.45 -0.15 1.87
CA ALA A 396 4.59 0.74 1.64
C ALA A 396 5.02 0.91 0.17
N GLY A 397 4.37 0.22 -0.77
CA GLY A 397 4.66 0.33 -2.19
C GLY A 397 4.02 1.56 -2.84
N ARG A 398 4.66 2.08 -3.89
CA ARG A 398 4.04 3.10 -4.76
C ARG A 398 3.01 2.47 -5.66
N VAL A 399 1.86 3.13 -5.87
CA VAL A 399 0.74 2.61 -6.68
C VAL A 399 0.17 3.70 -7.59
N THR A 400 -0.01 3.45 -8.87
CA THR A 400 -0.89 4.27 -9.73
C THR A 400 -2.24 3.58 -9.82
N VAL A 401 -3.35 4.32 -9.72
CA VAL A 401 -4.72 3.85 -9.91
C VAL A 401 -5.42 4.77 -10.91
N ASP A 402 -5.97 4.20 -11.98
CA ASP A 402 -6.77 4.93 -12.98
C ASP A 402 -8.19 4.36 -12.97
N THR A 403 -9.19 5.22 -12.86
CA THR A 403 -10.61 4.85 -12.89
C THR A 403 -11.39 5.62 -13.96
N ALA A 404 -10.73 6.05 -15.05
CA ALA A 404 -11.26 6.95 -16.09
C ALA A 404 -12.68 6.63 -16.61
N GLU A 405 -13.07 5.35 -16.64
CA GLU A 405 -14.36 4.91 -17.20
C GLU A 405 -15.43 4.57 -16.14
N THR A 406 -15.16 4.81 -14.86
CA THR A 406 -16.06 4.43 -13.74
C THR A 406 -16.45 5.64 -12.88
N THR A 407 -17.61 5.56 -12.21
CA THR A 407 -18.02 6.57 -11.22
C THR A 407 -17.70 6.08 -9.83
N ILE A 408 -16.77 6.74 -9.13
CA ILE A 408 -16.34 6.33 -7.78
C ILE A 408 -16.84 7.31 -6.71
N THR A 409 -17.15 6.79 -5.54
CA THR A 409 -17.51 7.59 -4.37
C THR A 409 -16.34 7.74 -3.41
N THR A 410 -15.51 6.70 -3.24
CA THR A 410 -14.41 6.72 -2.27
C THR A 410 -13.12 6.18 -2.88
N PHE A 411 -12.06 6.98 -2.80
CA PHE A 411 -10.68 6.54 -2.94
C PHE A 411 -9.97 6.77 -1.60
N ASP A 412 -9.47 5.71 -0.97
CA ASP A 412 -8.84 5.79 0.35
C ASP A 412 -7.46 5.12 0.37
N ALA A 413 -6.41 5.92 0.34
CA ALA A 413 -5.02 5.50 0.47
C ALA A 413 -4.41 5.88 1.83
N SER A 414 -5.22 6.17 2.85
CA SER A 414 -4.73 6.65 4.16
C SER A 414 -3.79 5.67 4.87
N ALA A 415 -3.85 4.38 4.54
CA ALA A 415 -2.97 3.33 5.05
C ALA A 415 -1.74 3.07 4.16
N ASN A 416 -1.53 3.86 3.11
CA ASN A 416 -0.37 3.76 2.23
C ASN A 416 0.76 4.70 2.68
N THR A 417 2.00 4.22 2.60
CA THR A 417 3.21 4.99 2.94
C THR A 417 4.18 5.15 1.77
N GLY A 418 3.89 4.52 0.63
CA GLY A 418 4.77 4.56 -0.54
C GLY A 418 4.53 5.74 -1.47
N GLY A 419 3.29 6.24 -1.53
CA GLY A 419 2.83 7.28 -2.45
C GLY A 419 1.93 6.69 -3.55
N VAL A 420 0.95 7.46 -3.99
CA VAL A 420 -0.14 7.04 -4.86
C VAL A 420 -0.31 8.03 -6.01
N SER A 421 -0.56 7.53 -7.22
CA SER A 421 -0.99 8.34 -8.36
C SER A 421 -2.40 7.94 -8.76
N PHE A 422 -3.40 8.68 -8.31
CA PHE A 422 -4.80 8.40 -8.57
C PHE A 422 -5.40 9.39 -9.60
N THR A 423 -6.02 8.85 -10.64
CA THR A 423 -6.79 9.62 -11.64
C THR A 423 -8.23 9.14 -11.68
N SER A 424 -9.17 10.03 -11.38
CA SER A 424 -10.60 9.71 -11.43
C SER A 424 -11.14 9.75 -12.86
N GLY A 425 -12.16 8.94 -13.12
CA GLY A 425 -13.08 9.09 -14.25
C GLY A 425 -14.21 10.05 -13.93
N ALA A 426 -15.35 9.49 -13.52
CA ALA A 426 -16.43 10.26 -12.92
C ALA A 426 -16.38 10.13 -11.39
N LEU A 427 -16.86 11.15 -10.69
CA LEU A 427 -17.03 11.13 -9.24
C LEU A 427 -18.52 11.18 -8.89
N ALA A 428 -18.91 10.41 -7.88
CA ALA A 428 -20.21 10.56 -7.25
C ALA A 428 -20.31 11.91 -6.52
N GLN A 429 -21.54 12.36 -6.25
CA GLN A 429 -21.72 13.57 -5.43
C GLN A 429 -21.14 13.34 -4.03
N ALA A 430 -20.35 14.29 -3.54
CA ALA A 430 -19.67 14.20 -2.23
C ALA A 430 -18.64 13.06 -2.19
N ALA A 431 -17.96 12.79 -3.31
CA ALA A 431 -16.88 11.82 -3.36
C ALA A 431 -15.73 12.21 -2.42
N THR A 432 -15.09 11.22 -1.82
CA THR A 432 -13.92 11.41 -0.95
C THR A 432 -12.70 10.76 -1.59
N ILE A 433 -11.62 11.52 -1.69
CA ILE A 433 -10.33 11.08 -2.19
C ILE A 433 -9.31 11.37 -1.10
N THR A 434 -8.60 10.35 -0.63
CA THR A 434 -7.63 10.48 0.45
C THR A 434 -6.33 9.81 0.01
N GLY A 435 -5.23 10.55 0.04
CA GLY A 435 -3.87 10.04 -0.11
C GLY A 435 -3.33 9.43 1.18
N GLY A 436 -2.03 9.14 1.20
CA GLY A 436 -1.32 8.45 2.26
C GLY A 436 -0.29 9.33 2.96
N SER A 437 0.83 8.73 3.34
CA SER A 437 1.98 9.43 3.96
C SER A 437 3.20 9.55 3.03
N GLY A 438 3.07 9.10 1.78
CA GLY A 438 4.06 9.29 0.74
C GLY A 438 3.62 10.39 -0.21
N ASN A 439 4.51 10.82 -1.11
CA ASN A 439 4.18 11.87 -2.07
C ASN A 439 3.15 11.36 -3.09
N ASP A 440 1.98 11.99 -3.08
CA ASP A 440 0.82 11.57 -3.87
C ASP A 440 0.57 12.48 -5.08
N VAL A 441 -0.13 11.93 -6.07
CA VAL A 441 -0.71 12.65 -7.20
C VAL A 441 -2.19 12.31 -7.22
N LEU A 442 -3.05 13.25 -6.86
CA LEU A 442 -4.49 13.04 -6.75
C LEU A 442 -5.20 13.93 -7.77
N SER A 443 -5.85 13.33 -8.78
CA SER A 443 -6.52 14.06 -9.84
C SER A 443 -8.01 13.73 -9.97
N ALA A 444 -8.85 14.72 -9.71
CA ALA A 444 -10.29 14.74 -9.96
C ALA A 444 -10.67 15.46 -11.28
N ALA A 445 -9.68 15.80 -12.12
CA ALA A 445 -9.83 16.72 -13.25
C ALA A 445 -10.79 16.25 -14.35
N SER A 446 -11.05 14.94 -14.47
CA SER A 446 -11.97 14.37 -15.47
C SER A 446 -13.44 14.70 -15.21
N VAL A 447 -13.78 15.24 -14.04
CA VAL A 447 -15.16 15.57 -13.66
C VAL A 447 -15.55 16.94 -14.19
N SER A 448 -16.18 17.00 -15.36
CA SER A 448 -16.61 18.26 -16.00
C SER A 448 -18.02 18.73 -15.60
N SER A 449 -18.74 17.99 -14.75
CA SER A 449 -20.08 18.37 -14.30
C SER A 449 -19.95 19.27 -13.08
N GLY A 450 -20.02 20.60 -13.26
CA GLY A 450 -19.85 21.65 -12.23
C GLY A 450 -20.90 21.66 -11.09
N THR A 451 -21.37 20.50 -10.67
CA THR A 451 -22.22 20.25 -9.48
C THR A 451 -21.60 19.23 -8.54
N VAL A 452 -20.67 18.39 -9.02
CA VAL A 452 -19.99 17.42 -8.15
C VAL A 452 -19.15 18.18 -7.13
N VAL A 453 -19.10 17.69 -5.91
CA VAL A 453 -18.28 18.25 -4.85
C VAL A 453 -17.45 17.09 -4.36
N ALA A 454 -16.13 17.23 -4.43
CA ALA A 454 -15.17 16.28 -3.91
C ALA A 454 -14.57 16.80 -2.60
N THR A 455 -14.25 15.89 -1.69
CA THR A 455 -13.35 16.15 -0.57
C THR A 455 -12.04 15.44 -0.86
N ILE A 456 -10.96 16.18 -1.01
CA ILE A 456 -9.64 15.64 -1.37
C ILE A 456 -8.67 15.96 -0.24
N ASN A 457 -8.03 14.94 0.31
CA ASN A 457 -6.98 15.06 1.33
C ASN A 457 -5.68 14.45 0.78
N GLY A 458 -4.60 15.23 0.69
CA GLY A 458 -3.28 14.73 0.29
C GLY A 458 -2.70 13.80 1.33
N GLY A 459 -2.58 14.28 2.57
CA GLY A 459 -2.11 13.48 3.70
C GLY A 459 -0.76 13.98 4.19
N ALA A 460 0.25 13.13 4.21
CA ALA A 460 1.62 13.58 4.44
C ALA A 460 2.47 13.26 3.21
N GLY A 461 3.50 14.06 2.95
CA GLY A 461 4.25 13.99 1.70
C GLY A 461 4.14 15.30 0.95
N ASN A 462 4.90 15.44 -0.14
CA ASN A 462 4.76 16.57 -1.04
C ASN A 462 3.79 16.16 -2.15
N ASP A 463 2.54 16.59 -2.03
CA ASP A 463 1.44 16.09 -2.85
C ASP A 463 1.13 17.02 -4.03
N LEU A 464 0.67 16.43 -5.13
CA LEU A 464 0.10 17.16 -6.27
C LEU A 464 -1.39 16.87 -6.33
N ILE A 465 -2.20 17.85 -5.96
CA ILE A 465 -3.65 17.72 -5.88
C ILE A 465 -4.31 18.58 -6.95
N THR A 466 -5.18 17.98 -7.76
CA THR A 466 -6.01 18.68 -8.74
C THR A 466 -7.46 18.29 -8.53
N GLY A 467 -8.29 19.26 -8.14
CA GLY A 467 -9.75 19.12 -8.08
C GLY A 467 -10.39 19.04 -9.45
N GLY A 468 -11.72 19.04 -9.47
CA GLY A 468 -12.54 18.92 -10.66
C GLY A 468 -13.35 20.19 -10.94
N ALA A 469 -14.43 20.06 -11.68
CA ALA A 469 -15.46 21.10 -11.68
C ALA A 469 -16.36 20.92 -10.45
N GLY A 470 -16.68 22.03 -9.79
CA GLY A 470 -17.59 22.03 -8.65
C GLY A 470 -17.06 22.81 -7.46
N ARG A 471 -17.63 22.57 -6.28
CA ARG A 471 -17.20 23.29 -5.06
C ARG A 471 -16.46 22.34 -4.15
N ASP A 472 -15.24 22.04 -4.52
CA ASP A 472 -14.40 21.04 -3.87
C ASP A 472 -13.85 21.55 -2.54
N VAL A 473 -13.50 20.60 -1.67
CA VAL A 473 -12.80 20.85 -0.41
C VAL A 473 -11.47 20.13 -0.52
N ILE A 474 -10.37 20.87 -0.60
CA ILE A 474 -9.04 20.34 -0.80
C ILE A 474 -8.15 20.69 0.38
N ASN A 475 -7.47 19.69 0.92
CA ASN A 475 -6.49 19.81 2.00
C ASN A 475 -5.19 19.11 1.57
N GLY A 476 -4.09 19.87 1.45
CA GLY A 476 -2.75 19.33 1.16
C GLY A 476 -2.29 18.40 2.26
N GLY A 477 -2.13 18.95 3.47
CA GLY A 477 -1.82 18.20 4.66
C GLY A 477 -0.46 18.56 5.22
N ALA A 478 0.52 17.65 5.19
CA ALA A 478 1.85 17.92 5.70
C ALA A 478 2.92 17.65 4.63
N GLY A 479 3.77 18.63 4.35
CA GLY A 479 4.73 18.61 3.27
C GLY A 479 4.50 19.82 2.37
N ASN A 480 5.27 19.92 1.28
CA ASN A 480 5.16 21.05 0.37
C ASN A 480 4.24 20.66 -0.79
N ASP A 481 3.00 21.09 -0.72
CA ASP A 481 1.94 20.63 -1.61
C ASP A 481 1.72 21.57 -2.80
N VAL A 482 1.22 21.03 -3.91
CA VAL A 482 0.75 21.81 -5.06
C VAL A 482 -0.74 21.54 -5.25
N ILE A 483 -1.54 22.57 -5.00
CA ILE A 483 -3.00 22.46 -5.00
C ILE A 483 -3.58 23.25 -6.17
N ARG A 484 -4.44 22.60 -6.96
CA ARG A 484 -5.28 23.22 -7.99
C ARG A 484 -6.75 22.94 -7.65
N GLY A 485 -7.51 23.98 -7.36
CA GLY A 485 -8.94 23.88 -7.05
C GLY A 485 -9.74 23.25 -8.19
N GLY A 486 -9.51 23.77 -9.40
CA GLY A 486 -10.30 23.41 -10.57
C GLY A 486 -11.23 24.56 -10.90
N ALA A 487 -12.44 24.24 -11.36
CA ALA A 487 -13.40 25.26 -11.76
C ALA A 487 -14.50 25.42 -10.72
N ASN A 488 -14.98 26.66 -10.55
CA ASN A 488 -15.98 27.11 -9.57
C ASN A 488 -15.34 27.52 -8.24
N GLY A 489 -16.03 27.38 -7.11
CA GLY A 489 -15.61 28.02 -5.86
C GLY A 489 -15.21 27.00 -4.81
N ASP A 490 -13.92 26.75 -4.73
CA ASP A 490 -13.31 25.72 -3.92
C ASP A 490 -12.86 26.23 -2.55
N ALA A 491 -12.76 25.31 -1.58
CA ALA A 491 -12.15 25.58 -0.28
C ALA A 491 -10.79 24.88 -0.24
N LEU A 492 -9.72 25.67 -0.23
CA LEU A 492 -8.34 25.18 -0.33
C LEU A 492 -7.61 25.39 0.99
N THR A 493 -6.87 24.38 1.43
CA THR A 493 -6.04 24.40 2.64
C THR A 493 -4.70 23.76 2.30
N GLY A 494 -3.59 24.47 2.51
CA GLY A 494 -2.25 23.95 2.25
C GLY A 494 -1.83 22.99 3.36
N GLY A 495 -1.99 23.44 4.60
CA GLY A 495 -1.58 22.71 5.78
C GLY A 495 -0.19 23.11 6.25
N ALA A 496 0.67 22.15 6.50
CA ALA A 496 1.99 22.37 7.06
C ALA A 496 3.07 22.17 6.00
N GLY A 497 3.67 23.27 5.53
CA GLY A 497 4.78 23.23 4.59
C GLY A 497 4.93 24.56 3.89
N ASP A 498 5.65 24.55 2.76
CA ASP A 498 5.69 25.65 1.82
C ASP A 498 4.81 25.27 0.62
N ASP A 499 3.54 25.70 0.64
CA ASP A 499 2.52 25.22 -0.30
C ASP A 499 2.34 26.13 -1.52
N VAL A 500 1.92 25.55 -2.64
CA VAL A 500 1.66 26.28 -3.89
C VAL A 500 0.20 26.12 -4.32
N PHE A 501 -0.55 27.22 -4.26
CA PHE A 501 -1.89 27.31 -4.83
C PHE A 501 -1.79 27.74 -6.29
N SER A 502 -1.95 26.77 -7.19
CA SER A 502 -1.72 26.93 -8.63
C SER A 502 -3.03 27.16 -9.38
N PHE A 503 -3.08 28.24 -10.14
CA PHE A 503 -4.18 28.59 -11.03
C PHE A 503 -3.72 28.45 -12.49
N THR A 504 -4.56 27.86 -13.33
CA THR A 504 -4.19 27.49 -14.71
C THR A 504 -5.09 28.13 -15.77
N ALA A 505 -6.26 28.63 -15.38
CA ALA A 505 -7.10 29.45 -16.24
C ALA A 505 -7.81 30.54 -15.43
N LEU A 506 -8.10 31.68 -16.05
CA LEU A 506 -8.90 32.77 -15.46
C LEU A 506 -10.33 32.32 -15.05
N THR A 507 -10.79 31.20 -15.60
CA THR A 507 -12.06 30.56 -15.29
C THR A 507 -12.06 29.74 -14.00
N ASP A 508 -10.89 29.45 -13.44
CA ASP A 508 -10.77 28.59 -12.25
C ASP A 508 -11.53 29.24 -11.08
N SER A 509 -11.30 30.54 -10.84
CA SER A 509 -11.91 31.29 -9.74
C SER A 509 -12.54 32.62 -10.19
N GLN A 510 -13.75 32.55 -10.75
CA GLN A 510 -14.49 33.73 -11.24
C GLN A 510 -15.55 34.21 -10.26
N LEU A 511 -15.62 35.52 -10.05
CA LEU A 511 -16.69 36.09 -9.25
C LEU A 511 -18.03 36.05 -10.00
N GLY A 512 -18.97 35.28 -9.46
CA GLY A 512 -20.29 35.12 -10.02
C GLY A 512 -21.19 36.34 -9.82
N THR A 513 -22.44 36.24 -10.25
CA THR A 513 -23.44 37.28 -10.07
C THR A 513 -24.47 36.90 -9.00
N GLY A 514 -25.03 37.90 -8.31
CA GLY A 514 -26.09 37.70 -7.31
C GLY A 514 -25.60 37.45 -5.88
N ALA A 515 -26.51 37.01 -5.01
CA ALA A 515 -26.29 36.97 -3.56
C ALA A 515 -25.21 35.97 -3.10
N ASN A 516 -24.91 34.96 -3.92
CA ASN A 516 -23.92 33.91 -3.63
C ASN A 516 -22.66 34.03 -4.50
N ALA A 517 -22.39 35.21 -5.07
CA ALA A 517 -21.21 35.47 -5.90
C ALA A 517 -19.89 35.05 -5.23
N ALA A 518 -19.78 35.21 -3.91
CA ALA A 518 -18.60 34.80 -3.16
C ALA A 518 -18.40 33.28 -3.06
N ASN A 519 -19.40 32.46 -3.43
CA ASN A 519 -19.28 31.00 -3.41
C ASN A 519 -18.74 30.41 -4.72
N THR A 520 -18.46 31.27 -5.71
CA THR A 520 -17.91 30.87 -7.01
C THR A 520 -16.43 31.19 -7.15
N ILE A 521 -15.84 31.75 -6.11
CA ILE A 521 -14.40 32.01 -6.01
C ILE A 521 -13.77 31.00 -5.07
N ASP A 522 -12.51 30.69 -5.32
CA ASP A 522 -11.67 29.89 -4.47
C ASP A 522 -11.31 30.65 -3.21
N MET A 523 -11.35 29.93 -2.09
CA MET A 523 -11.05 30.43 -0.77
C MET A 523 -9.92 29.61 -0.16
N ILE A 524 -8.76 30.23 -0.01
CA ILE A 524 -7.61 29.67 0.71
C ILE A 524 -7.80 29.97 2.21
N SER A 525 -7.77 28.93 3.04
CA SER A 525 -8.17 29.01 4.43
C SER A 525 -7.03 29.36 5.41
N ASP A 526 -5.79 29.02 5.06
CA ASP A 526 -4.65 29.02 5.98
C ASP A 526 -3.35 29.66 5.43
N PHE A 527 -3.44 30.40 4.32
CA PHE A 527 -2.29 30.98 3.62
C PHE A 527 -1.25 31.64 4.56
N ASN A 528 -0.03 31.10 4.56
CA ASN A 528 1.09 31.52 5.38
C ASN A 528 2.10 32.35 4.57
N VAL A 529 2.11 33.66 4.81
CA VAL A 529 2.97 34.62 4.10
C VAL A 529 4.45 34.28 4.26
N GLY A 530 5.17 34.23 3.13
CA GLY A 530 6.60 33.92 3.08
C GLY A 530 6.95 32.43 3.07
N ASN A 531 5.96 31.54 3.23
CA ASN A 531 6.07 30.10 3.06
C ASN A 531 5.26 29.67 1.82
N ASP A 532 3.99 30.05 1.79
CA ASP A 532 3.07 29.68 0.71
C ASP A 532 3.15 30.64 -0.48
N THR A 533 2.78 30.13 -1.65
CA THR A 533 2.81 30.89 -2.91
C THR A 533 1.51 30.71 -3.69
N ILE A 534 1.01 31.82 -4.25
CA ILE A 534 -0.06 31.81 -5.26
C ILE A 534 0.60 31.85 -6.64
N SER A 535 0.36 30.82 -7.46
CA SER A 535 1.02 30.67 -8.76
C SER A 535 0.05 30.92 -9.92
N PHE A 536 0.43 31.85 -10.79
CA PHE A 536 -0.24 32.20 -12.04
C PHE A 536 0.56 31.74 -13.28
N ALA A 537 1.65 31.00 -13.09
CA ALA A 537 2.60 30.63 -14.15
C ALA A 537 1.98 29.78 -15.28
N GLY A 538 0.78 29.22 -15.05
CA GLY A 538 0.03 28.47 -16.05
C GLY A 538 -0.95 29.29 -16.90
N ILE A 539 -1.16 30.58 -16.59
CA ILE A 539 -2.20 31.40 -17.23
C ILE A 539 -1.63 32.19 -18.41
N ASP A 540 -2.27 32.04 -19.57
CA ASP A 540 -2.10 32.89 -20.74
C ASP A 540 -3.27 33.90 -20.81
N ILE A 541 -2.95 35.20 -20.69
CA ILE A 541 -3.94 36.28 -20.66
C ILE A 541 -4.61 36.49 -22.04
N ASP A 542 -3.97 36.04 -23.13
CA ASP A 542 -4.44 36.23 -24.51
C ASP A 542 -5.23 35.02 -25.06
N ALA A 543 -5.55 34.00 -24.24
CA ALA A 543 -6.06 32.69 -24.69
C ALA A 543 -7.41 32.70 -25.45
N ALA A 544 -8.12 33.84 -25.55
CA ALA A 544 -9.32 33.97 -26.37
C ALA A 544 -9.05 34.40 -27.84
N ALA A 545 -7.81 34.71 -28.21
CA ALA A 545 -7.49 34.93 -29.62
C ALA A 545 -7.53 33.59 -30.38
N GLY A 546 -8.66 33.32 -31.06
CA GLY A 546 -8.84 32.16 -31.94
C GLY A 546 -7.76 32.03 -33.04
N PRO A 547 -7.85 31.01 -33.91
CA PRO A 547 -6.76 30.67 -34.83
C PRO A 547 -6.39 31.85 -35.72
N VAL A 548 -5.14 32.30 -35.57
CA VAL A 548 -4.33 33.13 -36.46
C VAL A 548 -5.08 33.56 -37.73
N GLU A 549 -5.50 34.82 -37.78
CA GLU A 549 -6.02 35.46 -38.98
C GLU A 549 -5.07 35.23 -40.17
N THR A 550 -5.65 34.74 -41.26
CA THR A 550 -5.03 34.19 -42.47
C THR A 550 -4.31 35.21 -43.37
N ASN A 551 -3.34 35.98 -42.86
CA ASN A 551 -2.56 36.88 -43.71
C ASN A 551 -1.07 36.50 -43.80
N PRO A 552 -0.64 35.80 -44.86
CA PRO A 552 0.76 35.45 -45.07
C PRO A 552 1.51 36.68 -45.61
N GLY A 553 2.00 37.55 -44.72
CA GLY A 553 2.74 38.73 -45.21
C GLY A 553 3.40 39.64 -44.18
N THR A 554 3.07 39.56 -42.90
CA THR A 554 3.75 40.34 -41.85
C THR A 554 4.09 39.43 -40.68
N PRO A 555 5.38 39.20 -40.38
CA PRO A 555 5.77 38.65 -39.08
C PRO A 555 5.21 39.57 -38.00
N ASP A 556 4.53 38.98 -37.01
CA ASP A 556 4.22 39.65 -35.76
C ASP A 556 5.51 40.32 -35.23
N PRO A 557 5.56 41.67 -35.12
CA PRO A 557 6.78 42.38 -34.75
C PRO A 557 7.14 42.26 -33.27
N ALA A 558 6.37 41.53 -32.46
CA ALA A 558 6.59 41.43 -31.02
C ALA A 558 6.31 40.01 -30.48
N GLY A 559 7.06 39.01 -30.96
CA GLY A 559 7.24 37.69 -30.32
C GLY A 559 6.21 37.26 -29.27
N THR A 560 4.95 37.03 -29.69
CA THR A 560 3.87 36.55 -28.82
C THR A 560 4.04 35.06 -28.52
N GLY A 561 5.02 34.74 -27.67
CA GLY A 561 4.83 33.69 -26.68
C GLY A 561 3.78 34.15 -25.68
N ALA A 562 3.06 33.22 -25.06
CA ALA A 562 2.02 33.45 -24.05
C ALA A 562 2.29 34.71 -23.21
N GLN A 563 1.35 35.64 -23.17
CA GLN A 563 1.47 36.80 -22.30
C GLN A 563 0.98 36.39 -20.91
N ALA A 564 1.93 36.26 -19.99
CA ALA A 564 1.66 36.00 -18.58
C ALA A 564 1.50 37.31 -17.81
N PHE A 565 0.87 37.24 -16.64
CA PHE A 565 0.75 38.38 -15.74
C PHE A 565 2.12 39.01 -15.46
N THR A 566 2.22 40.32 -15.65
CA THR A 566 3.41 41.08 -15.26
C THR A 566 3.22 41.50 -13.81
N GLY A 567 4.21 41.22 -12.95
CA GLY A 567 4.00 41.09 -11.50
C GLY A 567 3.31 42.25 -10.76
N LEU A 568 2.77 41.94 -9.57
CA LEU A 568 2.16 42.92 -8.66
C LEU A 568 3.14 43.98 -8.15
N VAL A 569 2.54 45.03 -7.57
CA VAL A 569 3.11 46.02 -6.63
C VAL A 569 4.09 47.05 -7.19
N SER A 570 3.53 48.10 -7.79
CA SER A 570 3.97 49.43 -7.33
C SER A 570 3.23 49.73 -6.02
N ALA A 571 3.89 50.36 -5.04
CA ALA A 571 3.21 50.85 -3.83
C ALA A 571 2.08 51.84 -4.17
N GLU A 572 2.16 52.47 -5.34
CA GLU A 572 1.15 53.38 -5.88
C GLU A 572 -0.13 52.64 -6.28
N ASN A 573 -0.03 51.49 -6.96
CA ASN A 573 -1.18 50.66 -7.33
C ASN A 573 -1.93 50.16 -6.09
N GLN A 574 -1.18 49.71 -5.07
CA GLN A 574 -1.80 49.26 -3.81
C GLN A 574 -2.58 50.39 -3.12
N ILE A 575 -2.04 51.62 -3.11
CA ILE A 575 -2.72 52.79 -2.55
C ILE A 575 -4.02 53.10 -3.31
N LEU A 576 -4.01 53.02 -4.64
CA LEU A 576 -5.22 53.27 -5.46
C LEU A 576 -6.31 52.26 -5.15
N VAL A 577 -5.94 50.98 -5.11
CA VAL A 577 -6.85 49.87 -4.79
C VAL A 577 -7.43 50.00 -3.38
N ASP A 578 -6.58 50.25 -2.37
CA ASP A 578 -7.02 50.45 -0.98
C ASP A 578 -7.99 51.63 -0.86
N ASN A 579 -7.72 52.75 -1.54
CA ASN A 579 -8.61 53.91 -1.52
C ASN A 579 -9.96 53.63 -2.18
N ALA A 580 -9.97 52.87 -3.28
CA ALA A 580 -11.20 52.50 -3.97
C ALA A 580 -12.11 51.66 -3.06
N VAL A 581 -11.55 50.67 -2.37
CA VAL A 581 -12.30 49.80 -1.46
C VAL A 581 -12.75 50.56 -0.21
N ASN A 582 -11.90 51.38 0.40
CA ASN A 582 -12.24 52.18 1.58
C ASN A 582 -13.28 53.27 1.29
N GLY A 583 -13.44 53.68 0.02
CA GLY A 583 -14.44 54.64 -0.42
C GLY A 583 -15.87 54.08 -0.54
N LEU A 584 -16.04 52.77 -0.38
CA LEU A 584 -17.34 52.11 -0.52
C LEU A 584 -18.29 52.44 0.63
N ALA A 585 -19.59 52.39 0.32
CA ALA A 585 -20.62 52.57 1.33
C ALA A 585 -20.63 51.39 2.32
N ALA A 586 -20.97 51.67 3.58
CA ALA A 586 -21.15 50.60 4.57
C ALA A 586 -22.23 49.61 4.10
N GLY A 587 -21.92 48.31 4.13
CA GLY A 587 -22.81 47.25 3.66
C GLY A 587 -22.75 46.97 2.16
N SER A 588 -21.74 47.50 1.45
CA SER A 588 -21.45 47.09 0.07
C SER A 588 -21.23 45.57 -0.05
N THR A 589 -21.32 45.04 -1.27
CA THR A 589 -21.05 43.62 -1.55
C THR A 589 -19.59 43.41 -1.99
N LEU A 590 -19.10 42.17 -1.93
CA LEU A 590 -17.79 41.83 -2.50
C LEU A 590 -17.72 42.19 -3.99
N ALA A 591 -18.80 41.96 -4.75
CA ALA A 591 -18.86 42.34 -6.16
C ALA A 591 -18.71 43.86 -6.40
N GLN A 592 -19.21 44.69 -5.49
CA GLN A 592 -18.98 46.14 -5.56
C GLN A 592 -17.55 46.51 -5.22
N ALA A 593 -16.89 45.77 -4.33
CA ALA A 593 -15.48 45.97 -4.02
C ALA A 593 -14.59 45.57 -5.20
N VAL A 594 -14.82 44.39 -5.79
CA VAL A 594 -14.10 43.92 -6.98
C VAL A 594 -14.29 44.90 -8.14
N ALA A 595 -15.50 45.35 -8.43
CA ALA A 595 -15.74 46.35 -9.48
C ALA A 595 -15.04 47.70 -9.22
N ALA A 596 -14.82 48.07 -7.96
CA ALA A 596 -14.06 49.27 -7.62
C ALA A 596 -12.55 49.07 -7.80
N VAL A 597 -12.05 47.85 -7.55
CA VAL A 597 -10.64 47.46 -7.77
C VAL A 597 -10.33 47.35 -9.26
N ASP A 598 -11.18 46.65 -10.02
CA ASP A 598 -11.12 46.50 -11.47
C ASP A 598 -10.92 47.86 -12.18
N ALA A 599 -11.70 48.88 -11.79
CA ALA A 599 -11.55 50.24 -12.31
C ALA A 599 -10.19 50.93 -12.01
N GLN A 600 -9.35 50.35 -11.16
CA GLN A 600 -8.01 50.86 -10.80
C GLN A 600 -6.86 49.98 -11.30
N VAL A 601 -7.12 48.72 -11.68
CA VAL A 601 -6.13 47.77 -12.18
C VAL A 601 -6.19 47.80 -13.71
N ALA A 602 -5.07 47.51 -14.37
CA ALA A 602 -5.03 47.44 -15.82
C ALA A 602 -4.89 45.98 -16.27
N GLU A 603 -5.43 45.68 -17.45
CA GLU A 603 -5.30 44.38 -18.11
C GLU A 603 -3.87 43.80 -18.00
N GLY A 604 -3.78 42.53 -17.59
CA GLY A 604 -2.54 41.80 -17.39
C GLY A 604 -1.78 42.15 -16.11
N GLN A 605 -2.43 42.85 -15.18
CA GLN A 605 -1.94 43.09 -13.83
C GLN A 605 -2.74 42.31 -12.79
N VAL A 606 -2.08 42.06 -11.66
CA VAL A 606 -2.72 41.53 -10.47
C VAL A 606 -2.70 42.64 -9.41
N ALA A 607 -3.67 42.66 -8.49
CA ALA A 607 -3.68 43.46 -7.26
C ALA A 607 -4.22 42.65 -6.07
N TRP A 608 -4.07 43.14 -4.84
CA TRP A 608 -4.79 42.58 -3.68
C TRP A 608 -5.48 43.68 -2.87
N PHE A 609 -6.51 43.32 -2.12
CA PHE A 609 -7.24 44.23 -1.25
C PHE A 609 -7.88 43.50 -0.08
N GLN A 610 -8.24 44.24 0.97
CA GLN A 610 -8.95 43.68 2.13
C GLN A 610 -10.41 44.14 2.13
N TYR A 611 -11.33 43.20 2.31
CA TYR A 611 -12.76 43.47 2.35
C TYR A 611 -13.48 42.49 3.27
N GLY A 612 -14.43 42.98 4.08
CA GLY A 612 -15.25 42.09 4.92
C GLY A 612 -14.49 41.23 5.94
N GLY A 613 -13.24 41.58 6.28
CA GLY A 613 -12.37 40.82 7.19
C GLY A 613 -11.53 39.72 6.52
N ASN A 614 -11.55 39.65 5.18
CA ASN A 614 -10.74 38.75 4.36
C ASN A 614 -9.85 39.54 3.40
N THR A 615 -8.86 38.87 2.83
CA THR A 615 -7.98 39.41 1.79
C THR A 615 -8.36 38.78 0.46
N TYR A 616 -8.30 39.56 -0.62
CA TYR A 616 -8.64 39.11 -1.95
C TYR A 616 -7.52 39.48 -2.92
N VAL A 617 -7.18 38.55 -3.80
CA VAL A 617 -6.29 38.76 -4.94
C VAL A 617 -7.16 38.90 -6.18
N PHE A 618 -6.96 39.97 -6.94
CA PHE A 618 -7.67 40.28 -8.18
C PHE A 618 -6.68 40.20 -9.34
N ALA A 619 -6.96 39.38 -10.33
CA ALA A 619 -6.16 39.29 -11.56
C ALA A 619 -7.02 39.75 -12.74
N ASP A 620 -6.61 40.86 -13.35
CA ASP A 620 -7.31 41.54 -14.43
C ASP A 620 -6.90 40.94 -15.78
N GLY A 621 -7.81 40.23 -16.43
CA GLY A 621 -7.55 39.58 -17.72
C GLY A 621 -8.36 40.22 -18.85
N ASN A 622 -7.86 40.15 -20.09
CA ASN A 622 -8.47 40.83 -21.24
C ASN A 622 -9.95 40.51 -21.46
N ASP A 623 -10.35 39.25 -21.23
CA ASP A 623 -11.72 38.76 -21.48
C ASP A 623 -12.42 38.26 -20.20
N SER A 624 -11.70 38.08 -19.11
CA SER A 624 -12.21 37.53 -17.86
C SER A 624 -11.29 37.84 -16.69
N ASP A 625 -11.89 38.17 -15.56
CA ASP A 625 -11.15 38.44 -14.32
C ASP A 625 -11.15 37.22 -13.41
N MET A 626 -10.10 37.10 -12.60
CA MET A 626 -10.01 36.13 -11.52
C MET A 626 -10.02 36.83 -10.16
N VAL A 627 -10.73 36.24 -9.20
CA VAL A 627 -10.74 36.69 -7.81
C VAL A 627 -10.44 35.50 -6.92
N ILE A 628 -9.40 35.57 -6.09
CA ILE A 628 -9.05 34.53 -5.11
C ILE A 628 -9.22 35.12 -3.71
N GLY A 629 -9.90 34.41 -2.82
CA GLY A 629 -10.07 34.81 -1.43
C GLY A 629 -9.09 34.13 -0.50
N LEU A 630 -8.59 34.87 0.48
CA LEU A 630 -7.78 34.39 1.60
C LEU A 630 -8.50 34.73 2.90
N THR A 631 -8.61 33.74 3.78
CA THR A 631 -9.30 33.93 5.06
C THR A 631 -8.49 34.85 5.96
N GLY A 632 -9.13 35.90 6.49
CA GLY A 632 -8.48 36.88 7.36
C GLY A 632 -7.75 38.01 6.65
N ASN A 633 -7.21 38.94 7.45
CA ASN A 633 -6.45 40.08 6.96
C ASN A 633 -4.97 39.70 6.81
N VAL A 634 -4.62 39.23 5.62
CA VAL A 634 -3.28 38.86 5.19
C VAL A 634 -2.66 40.04 4.44
N ALA A 635 -1.40 40.36 4.72
CA ALA A 635 -0.67 41.41 4.02
C ALA A 635 0.28 40.76 3.02
N LEU A 636 -0.11 40.76 1.74
CA LEU A 636 0.63 40.10 0.68
C LEU A 636 1.76 41.00 0.12
N ASN A 637 2.82 40.36 -0.33
CA ASN A 637 3.98 40.99 -0.92
C ASN A 637 4.40 40.28 -2.22
N ALA A 638 5.37 40.83 -2.95
CA ALA A 638 5.75 40.31 -4.27
C ALA A 638 6.25 38.87 -4.27
N THR A 639 6.84 38.37 -3.16
CA THR A 639 7.36 36.99 -3.11
C THR A 639 6.28 35.95 -2.85
N ASP A 640 5.08 36.36 -2.47
CA ASP A 640 3.94 35.46 -2.26
C ASP A 640 3.27 35.05 -3.59
N PHE A 641 3.79 35.56 -4.71
CA PHE A 641 3.28 35.31 -6.05
C PHE A 641 4.35 34.72 -6.97
N GLN A 642 3.95 33.76 -7.79
CA GLN A 642 4.73 33.24 -8.91
C GLN A 642 4.00 33.56 -10.22
N PHE A 643 4.73 34.10 -11.19
CA PHE A 643 4.21 34.52 -12.51
C PHE A 643 4.87 33.74 -13.64
#